data_AF-A0A9Q0WCR0-F1
#
_entry.id   AF-A0A9Q0WCR0-F1
#
_cell.length_a   1.000
_cell.length_b   1.000
_cell.length_c   1.000
_cell.angle_alpha   90.00
_cell.angle_beta   90.00
_cell.angle_gamma   90.00
#
_symmetry.space_group_name_H-M   'P 1'
#
loop_
_entity.id
_entity.type
_entity.pdbx_description
1 polymer ?
#
loop_
_entity_poly.entity_id
_entity_poly.type
_entity_poly.pdbx_seq_one_letter_code
_entity_poly.pdbx_strand_id
1 'polypeptide(L)'
;MAKSRQHYSTHNASLSPTGVRSREWEGPSRWTEYLGPDLNSPMASRLSRNKVGSDGQVQSLGGGSHKGLNLQWVVQLTEVAEGLMAKMYRLNQILDFPDPVGHVFSESFWKAGVFPNYPRICLLLSKKFPEHFSKLQLERVDKVALDALNDGAEVHLQSLEPWVQLLLDLMAFREQALRLILDLSSTVITLLPHQNSLILHAFMDLFCSFVRVNLFSEKIPRKMMLQMYNLLHAMSRNDRDCDFYHRLVQFIDSYDPPLKGLQEDLNFVSPRIGEVLEAVGPIIFLSRDTTKLRNEGFLSPYHPRYPDILTNSAHPMRAQDLANVTSYREWAVLKENLILTVFRDEYVLLHEDYQLYVLPRILESKKMAKSGRTKQKEADLEYSVAKQVEKMISEVHEQALLSCDAIHRERRILLKQEIGRMVLFFTDQPSLLAPNIQMVFSALALAQSEVIWYFQHVGIASSKSKASRAVPVDIDPNDPTIGFLLDGMDHLCCLVRKYIAAIRGYALSYLSSCAGRIRFLLGTPGMVALDLDASLKGLFQQIVKHLENIPKLQGENISAITCDLSEFRKDWLSILMIVTSARSSINIRHLEKATVSTGKEGLLSEGNAAYNWSRCVDELESQLSKHGSLKKLYFYHQHLTIVSSYLS
;
A
#
# COMPACT_ATOMS: atom_id res chain seq x y z
N MET A 1 -33.31 -63.54 11.24
CA MET A 1 -32.16 -63.50 10.31
C MET A 1 -32.60 -64.07 8.98
N ALA A 2 -32.84 -63.23 7.97
CA ALA A 2 -33.28 -63.69 6.65
C ALA A 2 -32.44 -63.02 5.57
N LYS A 3 -31.73 -63.85 4.79
CA LYS A 3 -31.05 -63.49 3.54
C LYS A 3 -31.99 -63.83 2.37
N SER A 4 -32.10 -62.93 1.39
CA SER A 4 -32.65 -63.19 0.04
C SER A 4 -32.34 -61.98 -0.86
N ARG A 5 -31.37 -62.09 -1.79
CA ARG A 5 -31.52 -62.25 -3.26
C ARG A 5 -32.16 -61.07 -4.03
N GLN A 6 -31.29 -60.41 -4.83
CA GLN A 6 -31.41 -59.94 -6.23
C GLN A 6 -32.63 -59.11 -6.71
N HIS A 7 -32.39 -57.91 -7.26
CA HIS A 7 -32.53 -57.61 -8.70
C HIS A 7 -32.14 -56.16 -9.08
N TYR A 8 -31.65 -56.00 -10.33
CA TYR A 8 -31.22 -54.78 -11.03
C TYR A 8 -32.35 -53.76 -11.31
N SER A 9 -32.02 -52.47 -11.45
CA SER A 9 -32.12 -51.68 -12.72
C SER A 9 -31.95 -50.15 -12.52
N THR A 10 -30.99 -49.57 -13.23
CA THR A 10 -31.05 -48.49 -14.26
C THR A 10 -30.98 -47.02 -13.81
N HIS A 11 -29.98 -46.36 -14.40
CA HIS A 11 -29.80 -44.92 -14.53
C HIS A 11 -31.07 -44.15 -14.89
N ASN A 12 -31.19 -42.95 -14.32
CA ASN A 12 -31.51 -41.77 -15.12
C ASN A 12 -30.89 -40.51 -14.49
N ALA A 13 -30.33 -39.68 -15.36
CA ALA A 13 -29.63 -38.46 -15.06
C ALA A 13 -30.61 -37.29 -14.83
N SER A 14 -30.35 -36.50 -13.80
CA SER A 14 -30.81 -35.11 -13.70
C SER A 14 -29.90 -34.36 -12.70
N LEU A 15 -28.82 -33.78 -13.21
CA LEU A 15 -27.99 -32.82 -12.49
C LEU A 15 -28.55 -31.42 -12.75
N SER A 16 -29.30 -30.90 -11.79
CA SER A 16 -29.52 -29.46 -11.61
C SER A 16 -28.47 -28.94 -10.61
N PRO A 17 -27.76 -27.83 -10.87
CA PRO A 17 -26.84 -27.27 -9.89
C PRO A 17 -27.66 -26.51 -8.85
N THR A 18 -27.72 -27.07 -7.65
CA THR A 18 -28.35 -26.44 -6.48
C THR A 18 -27.47 -25.32 -5.93
N GLY A 19 -28.15 -24.29 -5.42
CA GLY A 19 -27.59 -23.00 -5.02
C GLY A 19 -26.35 -23.08 -4.13
N VAL A 20 -25.39 -22.22 -4.48
CA VAL A 20 -24.22 -21.88 -3.67
C VAL A 20 -24.71 -21.38 -2.31
N ARG A 21 -24.26 -22.05 -1.26
CA ARG A 21 -24.63 -21.78 0.14
C ARG A 21 -24.09 -20.41 0.58
N SER A 22 -24.94 -19.60 1.22
CA SER A 22 -24.65 -18.23 1.65
C SER A 22 -23.60 -18.05 2.77
N ARG A 23 -22.75 -19.06 3.05
CA ARG A 23 -21.77 -19.05 4.14
C ARG A 23 -20.31 -18.93 3.71
N GLU A 24 -20.03 -18.93 2.40
CA GLU A 24 -18.65 -18.84 1.88
C GLU A 24 -18.15 -17.40 1.66
N TRP A 25 -18.93 -16.39 2.06
CA TRP A 25 -18.67 -14.98 1.74
C TRP A 25 -17.63 -14.25 2.63
N GLU A 26 -17.15 -14.87 3.71
CA GLU A 26 -16.40 -14.18 4.78
C GLU A 26 -15.00 -14.77 5.06
N GLY A 27 -14.39 -15.45 4.08
CA GLY A 27 -13.10 -16.12 4.25
C GLY A 27 -11.99 -15.64 3.30
N PRO A 28 -10.70 -15.88 3.64
CA PRO A 28 -9.56 -15.69 2.73
C PRO A 28 -9.71 -16.41 1.38
N SER A 29 -10.51 -17.48 1.33
CA SER A 29 -10.81 -18.25 0.11
C SER A 29 -11.42 -17.41 -1.01
N ARG A 30 -12.12 -16.32 -0.67
CA ARG A 30 -12.70 -15.39 -1.64
C ARG A 30 -11.66 -14.71 -2.52
N TRP A 31 -10.49 -14.41 -1.96
CA TRP A 31 -9.46 -13.64 -2.64
C TRP A 31 -8.30 -14.49 -3.14
N THR A 32 -8.49 -15.81 -3.22
CA THR A 32 -7.47 -16.72 -3.73
C THR A 32 -6.99 -16.33 -5.14
N GLU A 33 -7.83 -15.67 -5.94
CA GLU A 33 -7.46 -15.15 -7.27
C GLU A 33 -6.54 -13.92 -7.25
N TYR A 34 -6.52 -13.16 -6.15
CA TYR A 34 -5.70 -11.96 -5.98
C TYR A 34 -4.40 -12.22 -5.20
N LEU A 35 -4.34 -13.33 -4.47
CA LEU A 35 -3.15 -13.73 -3.70
C LEU A 35 -2.14 -14.43 -4.62
N GLY A 36 -0.87 -14.01 -4.55
CA GLY A 36 0.20 -14.58 -5.38
C GLY A 36 0.48 -16.07 -5.08
N PRO A 37 1.16 -16.78 -6.00
CA PRO A 37 1.46 -18.21 -5.85
C PRO A 37 2.27 -18.56 -4.58
N ASP A 38 3.03 -17.60 -4.03
CA ASP A 38 3.87 -17.81 -2.84
C ASP A 38 3.07 -18.01 -1.53
N LEU A 39 1.78 -17.63 -1.51
CA LEU A 39 0.86 -17.90 -0.39
C LEU A 39 -0.02 -19.14 -0.59
N ASN A 40 -0.01 -19.73 -1.79
CA ASN A 40 -0.76 -20.96 -2.13
C ASN A 40 -0.04 -22.25 -1.68
N SER A 41 0.70 -22.20 -0.58
CA SER A 41 1.19 -23.40 0.11
C SER A 41 0.06 -24.01 0.99
N PRO A 42 -0.08 -25.34 1.11
CA PRO A 42 -1.19 -26.00 1.79
C PRO A 42 -1.13 -25.90 3.33
N MET A 43 -0.83 -24.72 3.88
CA MET A 43 -0.79 -24.45 5.31
C MET A 43 -2.11 -23.89 5.86
N ALA A 44 -2.96 -23.25 5.06
CA ALA A 44 -4.26 -22.75 5.51
C ALA A 44 -5.27 -23.87 5.84
N SER A 45 -5.12 -25.07 5.26
CA SER A 45 -6.10 -26.17 5.39
C SER A 45 -5.82 -27.15 6.52
N ARG A 46 -4.63 -27.14 7.14
CA ARG A 46 -4.24 -28.15 8.15
C ARG A 46 -4.65 -27.83 9.59
N LEU A 47 -5.08 -26.60 9.88
CA LEU A 47 -5.53 -26.21 11.22
C LEU A 47 -7.01 -26.57 11.51
N SER A 48 -7.77 -27.04 10.52
CA SER A 48 -9.20 -27.34 10.66
C SER A 48 -9.54 -28.81 10.94
N ARG A 49 -8.59 -29.75 10.90
CA ARG A 49 -8.92 -31.20 10.82
C ARG A 49 -8.54 -32.09 12.00
N ASN A 50 -8.21 -31.54 13.17
CA ASN A 50 -8.03 -32.35 14.38
C ASN A 50 -8.91 -31.85 15.54
N LYS A 51 -10.16 -32.32 15.57
CA LYS A 51 -10.97 -32.54 16.79
C LYS A 51 -12.28 -33.24 16.39
N VAL A 52 -12.23 -34.56 16.29
CA VAL A 52 -13.43 -35.42 16.35
C VAL A 52 -13.16 -36.43 17.46
N GLY A 53 -13.92 -36.36 18.54
CA GLY A 53 -13.87 -37.33 19.64
C GLY A 53 -14.59 -36.87 20.90
N SER A 54 -15.81 -37.42 21.09
CA SER A 54 -16.54 -37.63 22.36
C SER A 54 -17.34 -36.47 23.00
N ASP A 55 -18.66 -36.58 22.82
CA ASP A 55 -19.81 -36.28 23.70
C ASP A 55 -19.72 -35.27 24.87
N GLY A 56 -20.63 -34.28 24.80
CA GLY A 56 -21.58 -33.98 25.87
C GLY A 56 -21.15 -33.05 27.01
N GLN A 57 -21.27 -31.73 26.82
CA GLN A 57 -22.02 -30.81 27.72
C GLN A 57 -21.84 -29.35 27.27
N VAL A 58 -22.98 -28.67 27.11
CA VAL A 58 -23.07 -27.23 26.91
C VAL A 58 -22.71 -26.55 28.22
N GLN A 59 -21.60 -25.82 28.28
CA GLN A 59 -21.37 -24.77 29.26
C GLN A 59 -20.47 -23.66 28.69
N SER A 60 -20.95 -22.45 28.87
CA SER A 60 -20.34 -21.17 28.54
C SER A 60 -18.94 -21.02 29.13
N LEU A 61 -17.94 -20.79 28.29
CA LEU A 61 -16.64 -20.23 28.67
C LEU A 61 -16.25 -19.18 27.64
N GLY A 62 -16.52 -17.92 28.00
CA GLY A 62 -15.80 -16.79 27.43
C GLY A 62 -14.36 -16.74 27.94
N GLY A 63 -13.49 -16.09 27.16
CA GLY A 63 -12.20 -15.61 27.62
C GLY A 63 -10.98 -16.31 27.00
N GLY A 64 -10.37 -15.63 26.02
CA GLY A 64 -8.92 -15.70 25.78
C GLY A 64 -8.42 -16.72 24.75
N SER A 65 -8.50 -16.41 23.45
CA SER A 65 -7.52 -16.95 22.47
C SER A 65 -7.50 -16.21 21.10
N HIS A 66 -7.90 -14.94 21.03
CA HIS A 66 -7.84 -14.14 19.78
C HIS A 66 -7.02 -12.84 19.92
N LYS A 67 -6.03 -12.81 20.83
CA LYS A 67 -5.21 -11.60 21.07
C LYS A 67 -3.86 -11.64 20.33
N GLY A 68 -3.91 -11.74 19.01
CA GLY A 68 -2.82 -11.32 18.13
C GLY A 68 -3.40 -10.36 17.10
N LEU A 69 -3.12 -9.06 17.22
CA LEU A 69 -3.40 -8.08 16.16
C LEU A 69 -2.65 -8.56 14.90
N ASN A 70 -3.39 -9.03 13.90
CA ASN A 70 -2.85 -9.90 12.87
C ASN A 70 -2.17 -9.06 11.77
N LEU A 71 -0.87 -8.81 11.93
CA LEU A 71 -0.06 -8.23 10.87
C LEU A 71 -0.13 -9.05 9.56
N GLN A 72 -0.40 -10.35 9.67
CA GLN A 72 -0.69 -11.20 8.53
C GLN A 72 -1.89 -10.70 7.70
N TRP A 73 -2.98 -10.26 8.37
CA TRP A 73 -4.14 -9.69 7.67
C TRP A 73 -3.80 -8.35 7.01
N VAL A 74 -2.90 -7.55 7.62
CA VAL A 74 -2.41 -6.29 7.02
C VAL A 74 -1.71 -6.57 5.69
N VAL A 75 -0.79 -7.54 5.68
CA VAL A 75 -0.05 -7.95 4.47
C VAL A 75 -1.01 -8.50 3.42
N GLN A 76 -1.87 -9.45 3.80
CA GLN A 76 -2.83 -10.07 2.89
C GLN A 76 -3.77 -9.05 2.24
N LEU A 77 -4.35 -8.14 3.02
CA LEU A 77 -5.26 -7.11 2.48
C LEU A 77 -4.52 -6.12 1.58
N THR A 78 -3.26 -5.82 1.86
CA THR A 78 -2.43 -4.98 0.98
C THR A 78 -2.21 -5.65 -0.38
N GLU A 79 -1.95 -6.96 -0.41
CA GLU A 79 -1.84 -7.72 -1.66
C GLU A 79 -3.18 -7.81 -2.42
N VAL A 80 -4.28 -8.03 -1.69
CA VAL A 80 -5.63 -8.02 -2.29
C VAL A 80 -5.93 -6.66 -2.91
N ALA A 81 -5.54 -5.56 -2.28
CA ALA A 81 -5.70 -4.22 -2.83
C ALA A 81 -4.98 -4.05 -4.17
N GLU A 82 -3.72 -4.50 -4.27
CA GLU A 82 -2.95 -4.51 -5.54
C GLU A 82 -3.66 -5.34 -6.62
N GLY A 83 -4.17 -6.53 -6.27
CA GLY A 83 -4.94 -7.38 -7.19
C GLY A 83 -6.24 -6.73 -7.68
N LEU A 84 -6.99 -6.08 -6.79
CA LEU A 84 -8.21 -5.35 -7.13
C LEU A 84 -7.92 -4.17 -8.07
N MET A 85 -6.88 -3.38 -7.77
CA MET A 85 -6.47 -2.28 -8.66
C MET A 85 -5.99 -2.79 -10.00
N ALA A 86 -5.27 -3.92 -10.07
CA ALA A 86 -4.88 -4.54 -11.32
C ALA A 86 -6.09 -4.98 -12.17
N LYS A 87 -7.13 -5.56 -11.54
CA LYS A 87 -8.36 -5.97 -12.22
C LYS A 87 -9.18 -4.77 -12.70
N MET A 88 -9.30 -3.71 -11.89
CA MET A 88 -9.92 -2.43 -12.30
C MET A 88 -9.16 -1.76 -13.45
N TYR A 89 -7.83 -1.73 -13.40
CA TYR A 89 -7.00 -1.19 -14.47
C TYR A 89 -7.21 -1.95 -15.77
N ARG A 90 -7.25 -3.29 -15.71
CA ARG A 90 -7.53 -4.11 -16.90
C ARG A 90 -8.93 -3.84 -17.45
N LEU A 91 -9.94 -3.68 -16.59
CA LEU A 91 -11.28 -3.30 -17.01
C LEU A 91 -11.28 -1.97 -17.75
N ASN A 92 -10.62 -0.94 -17.21
CA ASN A 92 -10.53 0.36 -17.87
C ASN A 92 -9.84 0.29 -19.23
N GLN A 93 -8.79 -0.53 -19.37
CA GLN A 93 -8.16 -0.76 -20.68
C GLN A 93 -9.12 -1.41 -21.68
N ILE A 94 -9.92 -2.39 -21.24
CA ILE A 94 -10.92 -3.04 -22.10
C ILE A 94 -12.02 -2.04 -22.50
N LEU A 95 -12.41 -1.19 -21.57
CA LEU A 95 -13.46 -0.19 -21.73
C LEU A 95 -12.98 1.13 -22.37
N ASP A 96 -11.70 1.23 -22.74
CA ASP A 96 -11.10 2.44 -23.33
C ASP A 96 -11.25 3.69 -22.43
N PHE A 97 -10.88 3.53 -21.15
CA PHE A 97 -10.82 4.58 -20.11
C PHE A 97 -12.09 5.44 -20.06
N PRO A 98 -13.23 4.86 -19.64
CA PRO A 98 -14.50 5.58 -19.62
C PRO A 98 -14.45 6.74 -18.62
N ASP A 99 -15.34 7.72 -18.80
CA ASP A 99 -15.66 8.74 -17.79
C ASP A 99 -17.08 8.51 -17.25
N PRO A 100 -17.23 7.69 -16.19
CA PRO A 100 -18.54 7.39 -15.60
C PRO A 100 -19.21 8.61 -14.99
N VAL A 101 -18.44 9.61 -14.54
CA VAL A 101 -18.96 10.81 -13.86
C VAL A 101 -19.57 11.75 -14.89
N GLY A 102 -18.82 12.07 -15.94
CA GLY A 102 -19.30 12.85 -17.09
C GLY A 102 -20.28 12.09 -17.98
N HIS A 103 -20.42 10.77 -17.79
CA HIS A 103 -21.18 9.86 -18.65
C HIS A 103 -20.71 9.92 -20.12
N VAL A 104 -19.39 9.99 -20.31
CA VAL A 104 -18.73 10.03 -21.62
C VAL A 104 -18.13 8.66 -21.91
N PHE A 105 -18.58 8.03 -23.01
CA PHE A 105 -18.19 6.68 -23.40
C PHE A 105 -17.81 6.67 -24.89
N SER A 106 -16.64 6.11 -25.22
CA SER A 106 -16.14 6.04 -26.59
C SER A 106 -16.88 4.98 -27.42
N GLU A 107 -16.65 4.96 -28.73
CA GLU A 107 -17.17 3.87 -29.57
C GLU A 107 -16.51 2.52 -29.21
N SER A 108 -15.22 2.55 -28.84
CA SER A 108 -14.46 1.38 -28.40
C SER A 108 -15.07 0.76 -27.13
N PHE A 109 -15.54 1.58 -26.19
CA PHE A 109 -16.23 1.13 -24.98
C PHE A 109 -17.38 0.17 -25.30
N TRP A 110 -18.24 0.55 -26.24
CA TRP A 110 -19.40 -0.26 -26.61
C TRP A 110 -19.01 -1.49 -27.45
N LYS A 111 -17.97 -1.37 -28.28
CA LYS A 111 -17.42 -2.48 -29.06
C LYS A 111 -16.69 -3.53 -28.21
N ALA A 112 -16.29 -3.18 -26.99
CA ALA A 112 -15.60 -4.10 -26.08
C ALA A 112 -16.46 -5.30 -25.65
N GLY A 113 -17.78 -5.23 -25.79
CA GLY A 113 -18.70 -6.35 -25.52
C GLY A 113 -18.92 -6.66 -24.03
N VAL A 114 -18.36 -5.85 -23.13
CA VAL A 114 -18.62 -5.94 -21.68
C VAL A 114 -20.04 -5.48 -21.38
N PHE A 115 -20.43 -4.31 -21.90
CA PHE A 115 -21.80 -3.81 -21.81
C PHE A 115 -22.55 -4.10 -23.11
N PRO A 116 -23.86 -4.33 -23.03
CA PRO A 116 -24.70 -4.31 -24.22
C PRO A 116 -24.57 -2.98 -24.96
N ASN A 117 -24.48 -3.02 -26.29
CA ASN A 117 -24.37 -1.83 -27.13
C ASN A 117 -25.75 -1.17 -27.35
N TYR A 118 -26.39 -0.79 -26.24
CA TYR A 118 -27.66 -0.05 -26.23
C TYR A 118 -27.51 1.21 -25.35
N PRO A 119 -26.76 2.23 -25.82
CA PRO A 119 -26.30 3.33 -24.98
C PRO A 119 -27.43 4.08 -24.26
N ARG A 120 -28.59 4.25 -24.90
CA ARG A 120 -29.73 4.96 -24.32
C ARG A 120 -30.23 4.31 -23.03
N ILE A 121 -30.36 2.99 -23.02
CA ILE A 121 -30.79 2.22 -21.85
C ILE A 121 -29.68 2.25 -20.79
N CYS A 122 -28.44 1.91 -21.17
CA CYS A 122 -27.29 1.88 -20.27
C CYS A 122 -27.08 3.23 -19.54
N LEU A 123 -27.15 4.34 -20.28
CA LEU A 123 -26.99 5.69 -19.74
C LEU A 123 -28.14 6.07 -18.80
N LEU A 124 -29.38 5.69 -19.14
CA LEU A 124 -30.53 5.97 -18.27
C LEU A 124 -30.40 5.23 -16.94
N LEU A 125 -30.05 3.94 -16.97
CA LEU A 125 -29.81 3.12 -15.79
C LEU A 125 -28.72 3.72 -14.89
N SER A 126 -27.62 4.19 -15.49
CA SER A 126 -26.53 4.85 -14.75
C SER A 126 -26.97 6.17 -14.11
N LYS A 127 -27.65 7.04 -14.87
CA LYS A 127 -28.05 8.39 -14.42
C LYS A 127 -29.14 8.37 -13.35
N LYS A 128 -30.03 7.36 -13.39
CA LYS A 128 -31.17 7.26 -12.49
C LYS A 128 -30.90 6.41 -11.25
N PHE A 129 -29.74 5.77 -11.17
CA PHE A 129 -29.30 5.08 -9.95
C PHE A 129 -29.44 5.99 -8.71
N PRO A 130 -29.96 5.49 -7.56
CA PRO A 130 -30.29 4.09 -7.24
C PRO A 130 -31.73 3.66 -7.58
N GLU A 131 -32.47 4.41 -8.41
CA GLU A 131 -33.83 4.05 -8.82
C GLU A 131 -33.86 2.68 -9.51
N HIS A 132 -34.78 1.81 -9.09
CA HIS A 132 -34.91 0.45 -9.64
C HIS A 132 -35.40 0.47 -11.09
N PHE A 133 -34.88 -0.41 -11.95
CA PHE A 133 -35.20 -0.43 -13.38
C PHE A 133 -36.70 -0.53 -13.67
N SER A 134 -37.47 -1.22 -12.82
CA SER A 134 -38.93 -1.38 -12.98
C SER A 134 -39.70 -0.05 -12.94
N LYS A 135 -39.11 1.02 -12.38
CA LYS A 135 -39.70 2.36 -12.34
C LYS A 135 -39.34 3.22 -13.56
N LEU A 136 -38.35 2.82 -14.35
CA LEU A 136 -37.71 3.66 -15.37
C LEU A 136 -38.41 3.66 -16.74
N GLN A 137 -39.53 2.93 -16.89
CA GLN A 137 -40.32 2.86 -18.13
C GLN A 137 -39.45 2.62 -19.38
N LEU A 138 -38.53 1.65 -19.32
CA LEU A 138 -37.50 1.41 -20.34
C LEU A 138 -38.07 1.20 -21.75
N GLU A 139 -39.28 0.61 -21.87
CA GLU A 139 -39.98 0.44 -23.15
C GLU A 139 -40.22 1.77 -23.88
N ARG A 140 -40.44 2.87 -23.16
CA ARG A 140 -40.66 4.20 -23.75
C ARG A 140 -39.36 4.83 -24.26
N VAL A 141 -38.22 4.34 -23.77
CA VAL A 141 -36.90 4.87 -24.07
C VAL A 141 -36.40 4.27 -25.38
N ASP A 142 -36.42 2.94 -25.45
CA ASP A 142 -36.00 2.19 -26.64
C ASP A 142 -36.53 0.75 -26.58
N LYS A 143 -37.75 0.54 -27.10
CA LYS A 143 -38.40 -0.78 -27.11
C LYS A 143 -37.60 -1.81 -27.91
N VAL A 144 -37.08 -1.43 -29.07
CA VAL A 144 -36.34 -2.35 -29.96
C VAL A 144 -35.07 -2.85 -29.27
N ALA A 145 -34.33 -1.95 -28.62
CA ALA A 145 -33.17 -2.32 -27.83
C ALA A 145 -33.54 -3.21 -26.63
N LEU A 146 -34.65 -2.95 -25.96
CA LEU A 146 -35.10 -3.74 -24.81
C LEU A 146 -35.51 -5.16 -25.20
N ASP A 147 -36.23 -5.32 -26.32
CA ASP A 147 -36.61 -6.63 -26.85
C ASP A 147 -35.34 -7.43 -27.21
N ALA A 148 -34.37 -6.79 -27.88
CA ALA A 148 -33.10 -7.42 -28.23
C ALA A 148 -32.21 -7.76 -27.01
N LEU A 149 -32.26 -6.95 -25.95
CA LEU A 149 -31.61 -7.27 -24.67
C LEU A 149 -32.20 -8.53 -24.04
N ASN A 150 -33.52 -8.66 -24.08
CA ASN A 150 -34.23 -9.82 -23.53
C ASN A 150 -33.87 -11.11 -24.30
N ASP A 151 -33.79 -11.04 -25.63
CA ASP A 151 -33.39 -12.16 -26.47
C ASP A 151 -31.93 -12.62 -26.20
N GLY A 152 -31.05 -11.70 -25.83
CA GLY A 152 -29.62 -11.94 -25.56
C GLY A 152 -29.22 -11.97 -24.08
N ALA A 153 -30.18 -12.04 -23.15
CA ALA A 153 -29.94 -11.71 -21.74
C ALA A 153 -28.87 -12.57 -21.06
N GLU A 154 -28.90 -13.89 -21.26
CA GLU A 154 -27.93 -14.83 -20.66
C GLU A 154 -26.49 -14.61 -21.17
N VAL A 155 -26.31 -14.22 -22.43
CA VAL A 155 -24.98 -13.93 -22.99
C VAL A 155 -24.40 -12.67 -22.36
N HIS A 156 -25.23 -11.63 -22.22
CA HIS A 156 -24.82 -10.39 -21.58
C HIS A 156 -24.58 -10.57 -20.07
N LEU A 157 -25.35 -11.42 -19.39
CA LEU A 157 -25.10 -11.81 -18.00
C LEU A 157 -23.72 -12.42 -17.83
N GLN A 158 -23.39 -13.43 -18.64
CA GLN A 158 -22.08 -14.10 -18.57
C GLN A 158 -20.91 -13.15 -18.82
N SER A 159 -21.10 -12.15 -19.70
CA SER A 159 -20.09 -11.10 -19.96
C SER A 159 -19.89 -10.16 -18.76
N LEU A 160 -20.97 -9.81 -18.05
CA LEU A 160 -20.95 -8.87 -16.92
C LEU A 160 -20.60 -9.52 -15.57
N GLU A 161 -20.85 -10.83 -15.41
CA GLU A 161 -20.65 -11.58 -14.16
C GLU A 161 -19.28 -11.33 -13.51
N PRO A 162 -18.13 -11.45 -14.21
CA PRO A 162 -16.81 -11.28 -13.58
C PRO A 162 -16.60 -9.87 -13.03
N TRP A 163 -17.28 -8.89 -13.61
CA TRP A 163 -17.18 -7.48 -13.23
C TRP A 163 -18.14 -7.13 -12.10
N VAL A 164 -19.27 -7.80 -11.99
CA VAL A 164 -20.14 -7.71 -10.80
C VAL A 164 -19.48 -8.41 -9.61
N GLN A 165 -18.80 -9.53 -9.83
CA GLN A 165 -17.97 -10.16 -8.79
C GLN A 165 -16.89 -9.19 -8.28
N LEU A 166 -16.27 -8.40 -9.16
CA LEU A 166 -15.34 -7.33 -8.75
C LEU A 166 -16.02 -6.29 -7.83
N LEU A 167 -17.26 -5.89 -8.08
CA LEU A 167 -17.99 -4.98 -7.18
C LEU A 167 -18.23 -5.61 -5.80
N LEU A 168 -18.58 -6.89 -5.77
CA LEU A 168 -18.74 -7.62 -4.51
C LEU A 168 -17.39 -7.70 -3.76
N ASP A 169 -16.28 -7.91 -4.46
CA ASP A 169 -14.95 -8.00 -3.85
C ASP A 169 -14.48 -6.65 -3.31
N LEU A 170 -14.78 -5.56 -4.02
CA LEU A 170 -14.52 -4.18 -3.55
C LEU A 170 -15.29 -3.89 -2.25
N MET A 171 -16.56 -4.27 -2.18
CA MET A 171 -17.38 -4.13 -0.96
C MET A 171 -16.78 -4.93 0.21
N ALA A 172 -16.45 -6.21 -0.01
CA ALA A 172 -15.88 -7.05 1.03
C ALA A 172 -14.49 -6.57 1.49
N PHE A 173 -13.64 -6.14 0.55
CA PHE A 173 -12.33 -5.56 0.86
C PHE A 173 -12.49 -4.31 1.72
N ARG A 174 -13.42 -3.40 1.35
CA ARG A 174 -13.68 -2.19 2.12
C ARG A 174 -14.06 -2.51 3.56
N GLU A 175 -15.04 -3.40 3.76
CA GLU A 175 -15.53 -3.79 5.09
C GLU A 175 -14.40 -4.35 5.97
N GLN A 176 -13.59 -5.28 5.43
CA GLN A 176 -12.53 -5.93 6.20
C GLN A 176 -11.33 -5.01 6.45
N ALA A 177 -10.88 -4.27 5.44
CA ALA A 177 -9.76 -3.36 5.55
C ALA A 177 -10.08 -2.18 6.48
N LEU A 178 -11.27 -1.58 6.36
CA LEU A 178 -11.68 -0.49 7.24
C LEU A 178 -11.75 -0.95 8.70
N ARG A 179 -12.33 -2.14 8.95
CA ARG A 179 -12.39 -2.71 10.31
C ARG A 179 -10.98 -2.88 10.90
N LEU A 180 -10.03 -3.38 10.12
CA LEU A 180 -8.65 -3.56 10.57
C LEU A 180 -7.94 -2.23 10.79
N ILE A 181 -8.12 -1.25 9.89
CA ILE A 181 -7.56 0.10 10.04
C ILE A 181 -8.07 0.78 11.32
N LEU A 182 -9.37 0.68 11.61
CA LEU A 182 -9.98 1.24 12.82
C LEU A 182 -9.47 0.55 14.10
N ASP A 183 -9.34 -0.79 14.09
CA ASP A 183 -8.78 -1.53 15.22
C ASP A 183 -7.31 -1.15 15.45
N LEU A 184 -6.47 -1.11 14.40
CA LEU A 184 -5.08 -0.70 14.51
C LEU A 184 -4.95 0.76 14.99
N SER A 185 -5.72 1.68 14.41
CA SER A 185 -5.69 3.10 14.78
C SER A 185 -5.99 3.34 16.26
N SER A 186 -6.92 2.55 16.83
CA SER A 186 -7.35 2.68 18.23
C SER A 186 -6.51 1.86 19.22
N THR A 187 -5.78 0.84 18.76
CA THR A 187 -5.02 -0.08 19.63
C THR A 187 -3.53 0.19 19.65
N VAL A 188 -2.98 0.81 18.63
CA VAL A 188 -1.54 1.10 18.52
C VAL A 188 -1.22 2.40 19.28
N ILE A 189 -0.11 2.40 20.03
CA ILE A 189 0.49 3.61 20.60
C ILE A 189 0.99 4.55 19.48
N THR A 190 1.53 5.72 19.84
CA THR A 190 2.12 6.63 18.86
C THR A 190 3.13 5.93 17.95
N LEU A 191 2.92 6.09 16.64
CA LEU A 191 3.75 5.54 15.58
C LEU A 191 4.85 6.55 15.24
N LEU A 192 6.10 6.18 15.51
CA LEU A 192 7.28 7.00 15.29
C LEU A 192 8.29 6.26 14.39
N PRO A 193 8.86 6.92 13.37
CA PRO A 193 9.82 6.30 12.45
C PRO A 193 11.03 5.65 13.14
N HIS A 194 11.50 6.20 14.25
CA HIS A 194 12.69 5.67 14.94
C HIS A 194 12.39 4.56 15.96
N GLN A 195 11.13 4.34 16.33
CA GLN A 195 10.76 3.37 17.37
C GLN A 195 10.07 2.13 16.79
N ASN A 196 9.02 2.34 16.00
CA ASN A 196 8.14 1.30 15.47
C ASN A 196 7.88 1.47 13.97
N SER A 197 8.95 1.79 13.21
CA SER A 197 8.90 1.96 11.74
C SER A 197 8.20 0.81 11.04
N LEU A 198 8.49 -0.44 11.38
CA LEU A 198 7.89 -1.60 10.70
C LEU A 198 6.36 -1.64 10.86
N ILE A 199 5.85 -1.30 12.05
CA ILE A 199 4.40 -1.24 12.30
C ILE A 199 3.79 0.01 11.66
N LEU A 200 4.51 1.13 11.70
CA LEU A 200 4.12 2.37 11.05
C LEU A 200 3.93 2.16 9.54
N HIS A 201 4.91 1.56 8.87
CA HIS A 201 4.82 1.24 7.45
C HIS A 201 3.69 0.26 7.17
N ALA A 202 3.56 -0.84 7.92
CA ALA A 202 2.48 -1.79 7.69
C ALA A 202 1.09 -1.15 7.82
N PHE A 203 0.88 -0.29 8.83
CA PHE A 203 -0.37 0.45 9.00
C PHE A 203 -0.62 1.42 7.83
N MET A 204 0.38 2.22 7.47
CA MET A 204 0.25 3.22 6.41
C MET A 204 0.12 2.58 5.02
N ASP A 205 0.77 1.46 4.76
CA ASP A 205 0.68 0.73 3.49
C ASP A 205 -0.75 0.21 3.27
N LEU A 206 -1.38 -0.37 4.30
CA LEU A 206 -2.78 -0.78 4.24
C LEU A 206 -3.72 0.42 4.11
N PHE A 207 -3.47 1.49 4.87
CA PHE A 207 -4.27 2.72 4.80
C PHE A 207 -4.23 3.34 3.39
N CYS A 208 -3.04 3.50 2.83
CA CYS A 208 -2.86 4.04 1.48
C CYS A 208 -3.47 3.12 0.42
N SER A 209 -3.33 1.80 0.56
CA SER A 209 -3.93 0.82 -0.35
C SER A 209 -5.47 0.87 -0.31
N PHE A 210 -6.04 0.99 0.89
CA PHE A 210 -7.47 1.20 1.08
C PHE A 210 -7.96 2.48 0.39
N VAL A 211 -7.26 3.60 0.57
CA VAL A 211 -7.60 4.87 -0.10
C VAL A 211 -7.50 4.71 -1.62
N ARG A 212 -6.39 4.15 -2.15
CA ARG A 212 -6.15 4.00 -3.59
C ARG A 212 -7.20 3.12 -4.28
N VAL A 213 -7.57 1.97 -3.70
CA VAL A 213 -8.63 1.09 -4.25
C VAL A 213 -9.95 1.86 -4.39
N ASN A 214 -10.33 2.61 -3.36
CA ASN A 214 -11.60 3.34 -3.36
C ASN A 214 -11.58 4.54 -4.33
N LEU A 215 -10.48 5.30 -4.39
CA LEU A 215 -10.31 6.36 -5.39
C LEU A 215 -10.36 5.79 -6.82
N PHE A 216 -9.70 4.66 -7.06
CA PHE A 216 -9.70 4.05 -8.39
C PHE A 216 -11.09 3.54 -8.78
N SER A 217 -11.90 3.11 -7.81
CA SER A 217 -13.25 2.63 -8.07
C SER A 217 -14.20 3.68 -8.68
N GLU A 218 -13.86 4.97 -8.61
CA GLU A 218 -14.61 6.03 -9.30
C GLU A 218 -14.46 5.96 -10.83
N LYS A 219 -13.33 5.44 -11.31
CA LYS A 219 -13.01 5.35 -12.75
C LYS A 219 -13.71 4.18 -13.45
N ILE A 220 -14.43 3.33 -12.73
CA ILE A 220 -15.23 2.23 -13.29
C ILE A 220 -16.73 2.55 -13.23
N PRO A 221 -17.55 2.15 -14.23
CA PRO A 221 -18.98 2.47 -14.29
C PRO A 221 -19.85 1.61 -13.34
N ARG A 222 -19.57 1.65 -12.04
CA ARG A 222 -20.17 0.80 -10.97
C ARG A 222 -21.71 0.78 -11.01
N LYS A 223 -22.32 1.95 -11.15
CA LYS A 223 -23.80 2.13 -11.21
C LYS A 223 -24.41 1.41 -12.41
N MET A 224 -23.81 1.61 -13.58
CA MET A 224 -24.25 1.00 -14.84
C MET A 224 -24.10 -0.53 -14.78
N MET A 225 -22.96 -1.01 -14.27
CA MET A 225 -22.69 -2.44 -14.11
C MET A 225 -23.76 -3.14 -13.28
N LEU A 226 -24.05 -2.63 -12.09
CA LEU A 226 -25.01 -3.24 -11.18
C LEU A 226 -26.45 -3.20 -11.73
N GLN A 227 -26.88 -2.06 -12.25
CA GLN A 227 -28.24 -1.90 -12.79
C GLN A 227 -28.46 -2.76 -14.04
N MET A 228 -27.48 -2.79 -14.95
CA MET A 228 -27.57 -3.61 -16.15
C MET A 228 -27.59 -5.10 -15.80
N TYR A 229 -26.73 -5.52 -14.88
CA TYR A 229 -26.71 -6.92 -14.44
C TYR A 229 -28.03 -7.33 -13.79
N ASN A 230 -28.60 -6.50 -12.90
CA ASN A 230 -29.88 -6.81 -12.27
C ASN A 230 -31.04 -6.88 -13.28
N LEU A 231 -31.06 -5.97 -14.26
CA LEU A 231 -32.04 -6.00 -15.35
C LEU A 231 -31.96 -7.30 -16.15
N LEU A 232 -30.75 -7.69 -16.58
CA LEU A 232 -30.54 -8.92 -17.35
C LEU A 232 -30.85 -10.18 -16.54
N HIS A 233 -30.56 -10.17 -15.24
CA HIS A 233 -30.88 -11.26 -14.32
C HIS A 233 -32.40 -11.40 -14.18
N ALA A 234 -33.12 -10.30 -13.98
CA ALA A 234 -34.57 -10.30 -13.92
C ALA A 234 -35.21 -10.84 -15.21
N MET A 235 -34.70 -10.43 -16.38
CA MET A 235 -35.12 -10.97 -17.68
C MET A 235 -34.93 -12.50 -17.78
N SER A 236 -33.83 -13.02 -17.23
CA SER A 236 -33.49 -14.45 -17.33
C SER A 236 -34.09 -15.32 -16.21
N ARG A 237 -34.48 -14.72 -15.07
CA ARG A 237 -34.81 -15.43 -13.81
C ARG A 237 -36.20 -15.08 -13.25
N ASN A 238 -37.19 -14.91 -14.12
CA ASN A 238 -38.60 -14.64 -13.76
C ASN A 238 -38.80 -13.36 -12.93
N ASP A 239 -38.20 -12.25 -13.37
CA ASP A 239 -38.36 -10.91 -12.80
C ASP A 239 -37.93 -10.79 -11.33
N ARG A 240 -36.92 -11.59 -10.94
CA ARG A 240 -36.32 -11.55 -9.60
C ARG A 240 -35.00 -10.78 -9.61
N ASP A 241 -34.85 -9.92 -8.61
CA ASP A 241 -33.58 -9.28 -8.30
C ASP A 241 -32.53 -10.30 -7.88
N CYS A 242 -31.27 -9.96 -8.10
CA CYS A 242 -30.14 -10.72 -7.57
C CYS A 242 -30.11 -10.64 -6.04
N ASP A 243 -29.77 -11.73 -5.35
CA ASP A 243 -29.76 -11.79 -3.88
C ASP A 243 -28.90 -10.69 -3.23
N PHE A 244 -27.80 -10.29 -3.88
CA PHE A 244 -26.88 -9.26 -3.39
C PHE A 244 -27.17 -7.84 -3.90
N TYR A 245 -28.19 -7.66 -4.75
CA TYR A 245 -28.45 -6.40 -5.45
C TYR A 245 -28.61 -5.22 -4.49
N HIS A 246 -29.52 -5.31 -3.52
CA HIS A 246 -29.78 -4.22 -2.59
C HIS A 246 -28.58 -3.86 -1.71
N ARG A 247 -27.75 -4.85 -1.34
CA ARG A 247 -26.53 -4.61 -0.57
C ARG A 247 -25.51 -3.83 -1.39
N LEU A 248 -25.32 -4.20 -2.66
CA LEU A 248 -24.45 -3.45 -3.58
C LEU A 248 -25.01 -2.06 -3.91
N VAL A 249 -26.33 -1.90 -4.01
CA VAL A 249 -26.95 -0.57 -4.21
C VAL A 249 -26.60 0.34 -3.04
N GLN A 250 -26.80 -0.12 -1.80
CA GLN A 250 -26.44 0.64 -0.60
C GLN A 250 -24.95 0.97 -0.55
N PHE A 251 -24.09 0.00 -0.87
CA PHE A 251 -22.65 0.20 -0.94
C PHE A 251 -22.25 1.26 -1.97
N ILE A 252 -22.76 1.19 -3.20
CA ILE A 252 -22.41 2.17 -4.24
C ILE A 252 -22.97 3.55 -3.90
N ASP A 253 -24.22 3.64 -3.44
CA ASP A 253 -24.92 4.90 -3.16
C ASP A 253 -24.32 5.67 -1.97
N SER A 254 -23.99 4.96 -0.89
CA SER A 254 -23.36 5.57 0.30
C SER A 254 -21.98 6.17 0.01
N TYR A 255 -21.31 5.73 -1.06
CA TYR A 255 -19.95 6.08 -1.40
C TYR A 255 -19.84 6.63 -2.84
N ASP A 256 -20.80 7.47 -3.22
CA ASP A 256 -20.80 8.20 -4.49
C ASP A 256 -20.79 9.73 -4.25
N PRO A 257 -19.70 10.43 -4.62
CA PRO A 257 -18.42 9.91 -5.10
C PRO A 257 -17.61 9.19 -3.99
N PRO A 258 -16.71 8.24 -4.32
CA PRO A 258 -15.95 7.45 -3.33
C PRO A 258 -15.19 8.27 -2.30
N LEU A 259 -14.63 9.41 -2.72
CA LEU A 259 -13.85 10.28 -1.85
C LEU A 259 -14.69 10.86 -0.69
N LYS A 260 -15.96 11.19 -0.93
CA LYS A 260 -16.86 11.64 0.14
C LYS A 260 -17.05 10.53 1.19
N GLY A 261 -17.30 9.32 0.72
CA GLY A 261 -17.40 8.13 1.55
C GLY A 261 -16.16 7.85 2.39
N LEU A 262 -14.97 7.99 1.77
CA LEU A 262 -13.69 7.83 2.46
C LEU A 262 -13.50 8.86 3.58
N GLN A 263 -13.89 10.11 3.34
CA GLN A 263 -13.75 11.18 4.34
C GLN A 263 -14.62 10.93 5.59
N GLU A 264 -15.78 10.31 5.43
CA GLU A 264 -16.67 9.95 6.54
C GLU A 264 -16.10 8.76 7.33
N ASP A 265 -15.73 7.68 6.63
CA ASP A 265 -15.21 6.45 7.25
C ASP A 265 -13.87 6.67 7.98
N LEU A 266 -12.99 7.50 7.42
CA LEU A 266 -11.64 7.74 7.94
C LEU A 266 -11.57 8.90 8.95
N ASN A 267 -12.70 9.52 9.29
CA ASN A 267 -12.72 10.64 10.24
C ASN A 267 -12.13 10.24 11.61
N PHE A 268 -12.45 9.04 12.11
CA PHE A 268 -11.90 8.52 13.38
C PHE A 268 -10.40 8.16 13.32
N VAL A 269 -9.89 7.90 12.11
CA VAL A 269 -8.49 7.53 11.87
C VAL A 269 -7.62 8.78 11.66
N SER A 270 -8.25 9.91 11.30
CA SER A 270 -7.57 11.16 10.93
C SER A 270 -6.57 11.68 11.98
N PRO A 271 -6.85 11.65 13.31
CA PRO A 271 -5.85 12.06 14.31
C PRO A 271 -4.58 11.20 14.28
N ARG A 272 -4.73 9.88 14.14
CA ARG A 272 -3.61 8.94 14.05
C ARG A 272 -2.77 9.19 12.80
N ILE A 273 -3.40 9.49 11.67
CA ILE A 273 -2.69 9.86 10.43
C ILE A 273 -1.96 11.19 10.62
N GLY A 274 -2.59 12.19 11.24
CA GLY A 274 -1.95 13.46 11.58
C GLY A 274 -0.67 13.26 12.40
N GLU A 275 -0.72 12.46 13.46
CA GLU A 275 0.45 12.12 14.28
C GLU A 275 1.57 11.45 13.45
N VAL A 276 1.23 10.52 12.56
CA VAL A 276 2.21 9.86 11.68
C VAL A 276 2.84 10.86 10.72
N LEU A 277 2.05 11.71 10.09
CA LEU A 277 2.52 12.72 9.13
C LEU A 277 3.45 13.75 9.80
N GLU A 278 3.12 14.18 11.02
CA GLU A 278 4.00 15.04 11.82
C GLU A 278 5.32 14.33 12.16
N ALA A 279 5.27 13.04 12.51
CA ALA A 279 6.44 12.26 12.88
C ALA A 279 7.40 12.01 11.70
N VAL A 280 6.91 11.83 10.47
CA VAL A 280 7.76 11.65 9.27
C VAL A 280 8.24 12.98 8.67
N GLY A 281 7.60 14.09 9.00
CA GLY A 281 7.90 15.42 8.47
C GLY A 281 9.40 15.79 8.47
N PRO A 282 10.15 15.60 9.58
CA PRO A 282 11.59 15.87 9.63
C PRO A 282 12.41 15.13 8.56
N ILE A 283 12.04 13.88 8.23
CA ILE A 283 12.73 13.07 7.21
C ILE A 283 12.41 13.60 5.81
N ILE A 284 11.15 13.98 5.57
CA ILE A 284 10.73 14.61 4.30
C ILE A 284 11.49 15.92 4.09
N PHE A 285 11.55 16.80 5.11
CA PHE A 285 12.28 18.06 5.03
C PHE A 285 13.78 17.86 4.82
N LEU A 286 14.38 16.86 5.47
CA LEU A 286 15.78 16.50 5.23
C LEU A 286 16.01 16.09 3.77
N SER A 287 15.11 15.31 3.18
CA SER A 287 15.20 14.88 1.79
C SER A 287 15.06 16.03 0.78
N ARG A 288 14.48 17.16 1.20
CA ARG A 288 14.36 18.37 0.39
C ARG A 288 15.62 19.22 0.40
N ASP A 289 16.33 19.24 1.52
CA ASP A 289 17.51 20.09 1.70
C ASP A 289 18.75 19.44 1.07
N THR A 290 18.93 19.65 -0.24
CA THR A 290 20.06 19.13 -1.02
C THR A 290 21.41 19.63 -0.48
N THR A 291 21.44 20.84 0.09
CA THR A 291 22.65 21.42 0.69
C THR A 291 23.03 20.68 1.96
N LYS A 292 22.07 20.42 2.84
CA LYS A 292 22.30 19.64 4.05
C LYS A 292 22.66 18.19 3.74
N LEU A 293 22.00 17.56 2.77
CA LEU A 293 22.34 16.20 2.32
C LEU A 293 23.80 16.09 1.88
N ARG A 294 24.27 17.07 1.11
CA ARG A 294 25.67 17.15 0.66
C ARG A 294 26.64 17.41 1.81
N ASN A 295 26.36 18.42 2.65
CA ASN A 295 27.28 18.87 3.70
C ASN A 295 27.49 17.84 4.81
N GLU A 296 26.47 17.05 5.12
CA GLU A 296 26.52 15.98 6.12
C GLU A 296 26.91 14.62 5.50
N GLY A 297 27.08 14.56 4.18
CA GLY A 297 27.58 13.36 3.49
C GLY A 297 26.72 12.11 3.66
N PHE A 298 25.40 12.24 3.87
CA PHE A 298 24.53 11.07 4.14
C PHE A 298 24.52 10.01 3.03
N LEU A 299 24.79 10.43 1.79
CA LEU A 299 24.89 9.57 0.60
C LEU A 299 26.32 9.52 0.05
N SER A 300 27.32 10.00 0.80
CA SER A 300 28.70 10.00 0.32
C SER A 300 29.45 8.76 0.83
N PRO A 301 30.10 7.97 -0.03
CA PRO A 301 30.93 6.83 0.39
C PRO A 301 32.18 7.25 1.18
N TYR A 302 32.62 8.50 1.06
CA TYR A 302 33.68 9.10 1.86
C TYR A 302 33.17 10.41 2.47
N HIS A 303 33.17 10.52 3.80
CA HIS A 303 32.56 11.66 4.47
C HIS A 303 33.39 12.94 4.21
N PRO A 304 32.77 14.08 3.79
CA PRO A 304 33.51 15.30 3.46
C PRO A 304 34.40 15.83 4.60
N ARG A 305 33.99 15.60 5.86
CA ARG A 305 34.76 15.99 7.06
C ARG A 305 35.64 14.89 7.64
N TYR A 306 35.42 13.63 7.26
CA TYR A 306 36.10 12.46 7.85
C TYR A 306 36.44 11.44 6.74
N PRO A 307 37.35 11.80 5.81
CA PRO A 307 37.66 10.97 4.66
C PRO A 307 38.25 9.59 5.02
N ASP A 308 38.86 9.47 6.21
CA ASP A 308 39.40 8.20 6.71
C ASP A 308 38.31 7.20 7.15
N ILE A 309 37.08 7.68 7.36
CA ILE A 309 35.94 6.83 7.71
C ILE A 309 35.25 6.41 6.41
N LEU A 310 35.65 5.25 5.89
CA LEU A 310 35.17 4.68 4.61
C LEU A 310 33.86 3.88 4.74
N THR A 311 33.25 3.91 5.92
CA THR A 311 31.91 3.37 6.16
C THR A 311 30.99 4.53 6.50
N ASN A 312 29.73 4.49 6.08
CA ASN A 312 28.69 5.45 6.50
C ASN A 312 28.27 5.21 7.97
N SER A 313 29.24 4.88 8.82
CA SER A 313 29.12 4.67 10.27
C SER A 313 28.85 5.97 11.01
N ALA A 314 29.03 7.13 10.37
CA ALA A 314 28.67 8.42 10.94
C ALA A 314 27.16 8.53 11.18
N HIS A 315 26.31 8.06 10.24
CA HIS A 315 24.85 8.22 10.30
C HIS A 315 24.04 7.02 9.75
N PRO A 316 24.27 5.77 10.21
CA PRO A 316 23.62 4.59 9.65
C PRO A 316 22.08 4.62 9.77
N MET A 317 21.55 5.12 10.90
CA MET A 317 20.10 5.25 11.10
C MET A 317 19.46 6.26 10.13
N ARG A 318 20.11 7.41 9.90
CA ARG A 318 19.58 8.43 8.99
C ARG A 318 19.64 7.99 7.53
N ALA A 319 20.68 7.26 7.15
CA ALA A 319 20.74 6.65 5.83
C ALA A 319 19.55 5.71 5.65
N GLN A 320 19.28 4.84 6.62
CA GLN A 320 18.14 3.94 6.57
C GLN A 320 16.78 4.66 6.50
N ASP A 321 16.61 5.74 7.24
CA ASP A 321 15.39 6.58 7.17
C ASP A 321 15.17 7.16 5.76
N LEU A 322 16.26 7.54 5.07
CA LEU A 322 16.20 8.07 3.71
C LEU A 322 15.71 7.03 2.69
N ALA A 323 15.89 5.73 2.93
CA ALA A 323 15.37 4.67 2.05
C ALA A 323 13.83 4.61 2.04
N ASN A 324 13.18 5.18 3.05
CA ASN A 324 11.71 5.22 3.18
C ASN A 324 11.11 6.53 2.68
N VAL A 325 11.93 7.49 2.24
CA VAL A 325 11.47 8.82 1.79
C VAL A 325 10.45 8.73 0.66
N THR A 326 10.58 7.78 -0.26
CA THR A 326 9.63 7.59 -1.36
C THR A 326 8.22 7.36 -0.82
N SER A 327 8.06 6.48 0.17
CA SER A 327 6.78 6.25 0.83
C SER A 327 6.29 7.50 1.56
N TYR A 328 7.16 8.18 2.30
CA TYR A 328 6.77 9.38 3.08
C TYR A 328 6.33 10.55 2.20
N ARG A 329 6.97 10.72 1.04
CA ARG A 329 6.59 11.74 0.04
C ARG A 329 5.25 11.42 -0.63
N GLU A 330 4.97 10.14 -0.87
CA GLU A 330 3.65 9.71 -1.35
C GLU A 330 2.54 9.96 -0.32
N TRP A 331 2.85 9.94 0.99
CA TRP A 331 1.84 10.14 2.04
C TRP A 331 1.42 11.60 2.23
N ALA A 332 2.35 12.55 2.07
CA ALA A 332 2.03 13.96 2.29
C ALA A 332 3.03 14.94 1.66
N VAL A 333 2.74 15.48 0.47
CA VAL A 333 3.26 16.80 0.06
C VAL A 333 2.35 17.46 -0.98
N LEU A 334 1.77 18.62 -0.66
CA LEU A 334 1.05 19.46 -1.62
C LEU A 334 2.00 20.30 -2.50
N LYS A 335 3.19 20.69 -2.00
CA LYS A 335 4.06 21.65 -2.71
C LYS A 335 4.96 21.06 -3.79
N GLU A 336 5.20 19.76 -3.75
CA GLU A 336 6.21 19.09 -4.58
C GLU A 336 5.59 18.16 -5.64
N ASN A 337 4.30 17.86 -5.51
CA ASN A 337 3.58 16.97 -6.41
C ASN A 337 2.31 17.65 -6.89
N LEU A 338 2.04 17.56 -8.19
CA LEU A 338 0.79 18.03 -8.78
C LEU A 338 -0.22 16.89 -8.91
N ILE A 339 0.29 15.66 -9.01
CA ILE A 339 -0.51 14.46 -9.15
C ILE A 339 -0.31 13.54 -7.95
N LEU A 340 -1.33 12.75 -7.64
CA LEU A 340 -1.23 11.59 -6.77
C LEU A 340 -1.45 10.33 -7.61
N THR A 341 -0.44 9.46 -7.67
CA THR A 341 -0.57 8.17 -8.34
C THR A 341 -1.53 7.27 -7.57
N VAL A 342 -2.59 6.84 -8.25
CA VAL A 342 -3.56 5.88 -7.73
C VAL A 342 -3.06 4.47 -8.02
N PHE A 343 -2.77 4.18 -9.29
CA PHE A 343 -2.24 2.88 -9.71
C PHE A 343 -1.57 2.98 -11.08
N ARG A 344 -0.29 2.60 -11.19
CA ARG A 344 0.49 2.64 -12.45
C ARG A 344 0.55 4.07 -13.05
N ASP A 345 -0.06 4.28 -14.21
CA ASP A 345 -0.24 5.55 -14.93
C ASP A 345 -1.56 6.25 -14.59
N GLU A 346 -2.42 5.66 -13.76
CA GLU A 346 -3.64 6.30 -13.27
C GLU A 346 -3.32 7.21 -12.09
N TYR A 347 -3.72 8.48 -12.22
CA TYR A 347 -3.52 9.50 -11.20
C TYR A 347 -4.78 10.35 -10.96
N VAL A 348 -4.73 11.13 -9.88
CA VAL A 348 -5.66 12.23 -9.59
C VAL A 348 -4.88 13.55 -9.50
N LEU A 349 -5.54 14.65 -9.84
CA LEU A 349 -4.96 16.00 -9.76
C LEU A 349 -5.11 16.51 -8.32
N LEU A 350 -4.01 16.40 -7.56
CA LEU A 350 -3.99 16.58 -6.11
C LEU A 350 -4.63 17.91 -5.70
N HIS A 351 -4.23 19.01 -6.34
CA HIS A 351 -4.71 20.33 -5.96
C HIS A 351 -6.17 20.59 -6.30
N GLU A 352 -6.69 20.00 -7.37
CA GLU A 352 -8.09 20.16 -7.77
C GLU A 352 -9.00 19.47 -6.74
N ASP A 353 -8.63 18.27 -6.30
CA ASP A 353 -9.36 17.54 -5.25
C ASP A 353 -9.32 18.27 -3.90
N TYR A 354 -8.18 18.88 -3.53
CA TYR A 354 -8.11 19.70 -2.32
C TYR A 354 -9.04 20.92 -2.40
N GLN A 355 -9.15 21.55 -3.56
CA GLN A 355 -10.08 22.67 -3.76
C GLN A 355 -11.54 22.22 -3.75
N LEU A 356 -11.85 21.06 -4.33
CA LEU A 356 -13.21 20.56 -4.44
C LEU A 356 -13.73 19.96 -3.12
N TYR A 357 -12.91 19.22 -2.39
CA TYR A 357 -13.36 18.41 -1.25
C TYR A 357 -12.83 18.86 0.12
N VAL A 358 -11.67 19.52 0.19
CA VAL A 358 -11.06 19.93 1.48
C VAL A 358 -11.40 21.39 1.79
N LEU A 359 -11.20 22.30 0.84
CA LEU A 359 -11.42 23.73 1.04
C LEU A 359 -12.84 24.07 1.55
N PRO A 360 -13.95 23.47 1.04
CA PRO A 360 -15.28 23.76 1.56
C PRO A 360 -15.44 23.43 3.05
N ARG A 361 -14.85 22.33 3.52
CA ARG A 361 -14.89 21.91 4.93
C ARG A 361 -14.10 22.85 5.83
N ILE A 362 -12.94 23.34 5.35
CA ILE A 362 -12.13 24.35 6.05
C ILE A 362 -12.89 25.68 6.17
N LEU A 363 -13.57 26.09 5.08
CA LEU A 363 -14.40 27.30 5.09
C LEU A 363 -15.60 27.18 6.05
N GLU A 364 -16.18 25.99 6.17
CA GLU A 364 -17.25 25.70 7.13
C GLU A 364 -16.75 25.77 8.57
N SER A 365 -15.65 25.08 8.91
CA SER A 365 -15.01 25.16 10.23
C SER A 365 -14.65 26.61 10.60
N LYS A 366 -14.08 27.39 9.66
CA LYS A 366 -13.80 28.82 9.86
C LYS A 366 -15.07 29.63 10.18
N LYS A 367 -16.18 29.37 9.50
CA LYS A 367 -17.46 30.07 9.75
C LYS A 367 -18.03 29.70 11.13
N MET A 368 -17.94 28.43 11.52
CA MET A 368 -18.40 27.92 12.83
C MET A 368 -17.55 28.47 13.97
N ALA A 369 -16.23 28.51 13.81
CA ALA A 369 -15.31 29.10 14.78
C ALA A 369 -15.58 30.60 14.99
N LYS A 370 -15.94 31.33 13.93
CA LYS A 370 -16.30 32.76 14.02
C LYS A 370 -17.61 33.01 14.79
N SER A 371 -18.56 32.06 14.78
CA SER A 371 -19.87 32.20 15.43
C SER A 371 -19.92 31.66 16.86
N GLY A 372 -18.96 30.82 17.27
CA GLY A 372 -18.88 30.23 18.61
C GLY A 372 -18.63 31.27 19.71
N ARG A 373 -19.64 31.52 20.55
CA ARG A 373 -19.57 32.50 21.67
C ARG A 373 -19.15 31.89 23.03
N THR A 374 -19.17 30.57 23.17
CA THR A 374 -19.08 29.88 24.48
C THR A 374 -17.68 29.42 24.89
N LYS A 375 -16.68 29.47 24.00
CA LYS A 375 -15.28 29.11 24.29
C LYS A 375 -14.27 29.96 23.49
N GLN A 376 -14.20 31.25 23.81
CA GLN A 376 -13.54 32.25 22.96
C GLN A 376 -12.09 31.92 22.56
N LYS A 377 -11.25 31.42 23.49
CA LYS A 377 -9.85 31.07 23.18
C LYS A 377 -9.68 29.88 22.21
N GLU A 378 -10.48 28.82 22.37
CA GLU A 378 -10.43 27.64 21.47
C GLU A 378 -10.95 28.01 20.09
N ALA A 379 -12.05 28.77 20.04
CA ALA A 379 -12.65 29.26 18.80
C ALA A 379 -11.71 30.22 18.04
N ASP A 380 -10.99 31.11 18.75
CA ASP A 380 -10.00 32.00 18.14
C ASP A 380 -8.83 31.22 17.52
N LEU A 381 -8.36 30.16 18.18
CA LEU A 381 -7.31 29.29 17.66
C LEU A 381 -7.77 28.52 16.42
N GLU A 382 -8.94 27.89 16.48
CA GLU A 382 -9.53 27.16 15.34
C GLU A 382 -9.73 28.11 14.14
N TYR A 383 -10.23 29.32 14.38
CA TYR A 383 -10.39 30.33 13.34
C TYR A 383 -9.03 30.71 12.71
N SER A 384 -7.99 30.92 13.53
CA SER A 384 -6.65 31.27 13.05
C SER A 384 -6.04 30.14 12.20
N VAL A 385 -6.17 28.90 12.66
CA VAL A 385 -5.69 27.71 11.93
C VAL A 385 -6.45 27.55 10.61
N ALA A 386 -7.79 27.59 10.64
CA ALA A 386 -8.61 27.43 9.44
C ALA A 386 -8.32 28.55 8.41
N LYS A 387 -8.12 29.79 8.87
CA LYS A 387 -7.71 30.92 8.00
C LYS A 387 -6.34 30.68 7.35
N GLN A 388 -5.39 30.13 8.10
CA GLN A 388 -4.06 29.80 7.57
C GLN A 388 -4.13 28.67 6.54
N VAL A 389 -4.90 27.62 6.82
CA VAL A 389 -5.08 26.47 5.93
C VAL A 389 -5.80 26.86 4.64
N GLU A 390 -6.86 27.68 4.73
CA GLU A 390 -7.56 28.24 3.56
C GLU A 390 -6.58 28.99 2.63
N LYS A 391 -5.77 29.88 3.20
CA LYS A 391 -4.73 30.60 2.44
C LYS A 391 -3.75 29.63 1.79
N MET A 392 -3.28 28.64 2.55
CA MET A 392 -2.35 27.63 2.05
C MET A 392 -2.94 26.85 0.86
N ILE A 393 -4.15 26.29 0.98
CA ILE A 393 -4.80 25.54 -0.10
C ILE A 393 -5.03 26.42 -1.34
N SER A 394 -5.33 27.71 -1.14
CA SER A 394 -5.58 28.65 -2.24
C SER A 394 -4.31 29.00 -3.02
N GLU A 395 -3.16 29.07 -2.36
CA GLU A 395 -1.88 29.48 -2.96
C GLU A 395 -1.00 28.30 -3.38
N VAL A 396 -1.17 27.13 -2.78
CA VAL A 396 -0.23 26.00 -2.92
C VAL A 396 -0.19 25.43 -4.33
N HIS A 397 -1.31 25.43 -5.05
CA HIS A 397 -1.35 24.97 -6.44
C HIS A 397 -0.41 25.82 -7.31
N GLU A 398 -0.51 27.15 -7.21
CA GLU A 398 0.34 28.06 -7.99
C GLU A 398 1.81 27.95 -7.56
N GLN A 399 2.08 27.82 -6.26
CA GLN A 399 3.44 27.58 -5.77
C GLN A 399 4.03 26.28 -6.31
N ALA A 400 3.25 25.20 -6.37
CA ALA A 400 3.70 23.91 -6.88
C ALA A 400 4.04 24.02 -8.37
N LEU A 401 3.16 24.60 -9.19
CA LEU A 401 3.40 24.82 -10.63
C LEU A 401 4.69 25.62 -10.91
N LEU A 402 5.05 26.56 -10.05
CA LEU A 402 6.22 27.42 -10.23
C LEU A 402 7.52 26.82 -9.69
N SER A 403 7.47 25.91 -8.71
CA SER A 403 8.66 25.51 -7.95
C SER A 403 8.96 24.01 -7.95
N CYS A 404 8.02 23.15 -8.35
CA CYS A 404 8.23 21.70 -8.27
C CYS A 404 9.40 21.24 -9.16
N ASP A 405 9.47 21.66 -10.43
CA ASP A 405 10.57 21.24 -11.32
C ASP A 405 11.94 21.67 -10.77
N ALA A 406 12.08 22.93 -10.33
CA ALA A 406 13.34 23.42 -9.77
C ALA A 406 13.81 22.58 -8.57
N ILE A 407 12.91 22.26 -7.65
CA ILE A 407 13.20 21.43 -6.46
C ILE A 407 13.66 20.02 -6.90
N HIS A 408 12.94 19.40 -7.82
CA HIS A 408 13.24 18.05 -8.29
C HIS A 408 14.54 18.01 -9.12
N ARG A 409 14.80 19.03 -9.95
CA ARG A 409 16.02 19.16 -10.72
C ARG A 409 17.27 19.28 -9.84
N GLU A 410 17.23 20.07 -8.77
CA GLU A 410 18.34 20.14 -7.80
C GLU A 410 18.62 18.78 -7.15
N ARG A 411 17.57 18.02 -6.81
CA ARG A 411 17.71 16.66 -6.27
C ARG A 411 18.34 15.71 -7.29
N ARG A 412 17.89 15.75 -8.55
CA ARG A 412 18.49 14.96 -9.64
C ARG A 412 19.97 15.26 -9.83
N ILE A 413 20.37 16.54 -9.76
CA ILE A 413 21.78 16.94 -9.85
C ILE A 413 22.60 16.38 -8.69
N LEU A 414 22.11 16.48 -7.45
CA LEU A 414 22.78 15.89 -6.28
C LEU A 414 22.93 14.36 -6.44
N LEU A 415 21.84 13.68 -6.78
CA LEU A 415 21.83 12.21 -6.89
C LEU A 415 22.73 11.72 -8.02
N LYS A 416 22.76 12.43 -9.17
CA LYS A 416 23.72 12.15 -10.25
C LYS A 416 25.16 12.16 -9.73
N GLN A 417 25.51 13.16 -8.92
CA GLN A 417 26.87 13.28 -8.35
C GLN A 417 27.17 12.16 -7.36
N GLU A 418 26.27 11.89 -6.41
CA GLU A 418 26.53 10.89 -5.37
C GLU A 418 26.48 9.45 -5.90
N ILE A 419 25.54 9.12 -6.79
CA ILE A 419 25.49 7.79 -7.44
C ILE A 419 26.73 7.57 -8.30
N GLY A 420 27.14 8.56 -9.10
CA GLY A 420 28.38 8.46 -9.88
C GLY A 420 29.61 8.19 -9.00
N ARG A 421 29.71 8.87 -7.85
CA ARG A 421 30.78 8.62 -6.87
C ARG A 421 30.70 7.21 -6.27
N MET A 422 29.51 6.74 -5.91
CA MET A 422 29.32 5.39 -5.37
C MET A 422 29.73 4.32 -6.38
N VAL A 423 29.35 4.46 -7.66
CA VAL A 423 29.71 3.50 -8.72
C VAL A 423 31.22 3.38 -8.84
N LEU A 424 31.94 4.50 -8.95
CA LEU A 424 33.40 4.51 -9.01
C LEU A 424 34.02 3.89 -7.74
N PHE A 425 33.59 4.36 -6.58
CA PHE A 425 34.15 3.93 -5.29
C PHE A 425 33.98 2.44 -5.02
N PHE A 426 32.79 1.88 -5.25
CA PHE A 426 32.54 0.46 -5.01
C PHE A 426 33.07 -0.44 -6.12
N THR A 427 33.37 0.11 -7.30
CA THR A 427 34.12 -0.60 -8.34
C THR A 427 35.58 -0.76 -7.92
N ASP A 428 36.19 0.32 -7.39
CA ASP A 428 37.58 0.31 -6.93
C ASP A 428 37.78 -0.45 -5.61
N GLN A 429 36.82 -0.36 -4.69
CA GLN A 429 36.87 -1.01 -3.37
C GLN A 429 35.58 -1.82 -3.07
N PRO A 430 35.39 -2.99 -3.70
CA PRO A 430 34.16 -3.78 -3.54
C PRO A 430 33.88 -4.28 -2.12
N SER A 431 34.93 -4.47 -1.31
CA SER A 431 34.81 -4.90 0.09
C SER A 431 34.00 -3.92 0.96
N LEU A 432 33.93 -2.66 0.55
CA LEU A 432 33.18 -1.61 1.24
C LEU A 432 31.71 -1.53 0.84
N LEU A 433 31.27 -2.30 -0.17
CA LEU A 433 29.87 -2.30 -0.58
C LEU A 433 28.95 -2.88 0.50
N ALA A 434 29.33 -4.03 1.08
CA ALA A 434 28.55 -4.71 2.10
C ALA A 434 28.27 -3.86 3.36
N PRO A 435 29.28 -3.22 4.01
CA PRO A 435 29.03 -2.37 5.17
C PRO A 435 28.23 -1.10 4.82
N ASN A 436 28.21 -0.68 3.56
CA ASN A 436 27.50 0.51 3.08
C ASN A 436 26.18 0.21 2.35
N ILE A 437 25.69 -1.03 2.38
CA ILE A 437 24.54 -1.44 1.56
C ILE A 437 23.27 -0.64 1.86
N GLN A 438 23.05 -0.24 3.11
CA GLN A 438 21.90 0.59 3.49
C GLN A 438 21.94 1.96 2.80
N MET A 439 23.12 2.59 2.71
CA MET A 439 23.31 3.84 1.98
C MET A 439 23.03 3.68 0.49
N VAL A 440 23.44 2.55 -0.10
CA VAL A 440 23.15 2.23 -1.51
C VAL A 440 21.65 2.10 -1.74
N PHE A 441 20.91 1.43 -0.85
CA PHE A 441 19.45 1.36 -0.95
C PHE A 441 18.79 2.73 -0.84
N SER A 442 19.28 3.62 0.02
CA SER A 442 18.76 4.98 0.15
C SER A 442 19.01 5.82 -1.09
N ALA A 443 20.20 5.73 -1.68
CA ALA A 443 20.52 6.41 -2.93
C ALA A 443 19.66 5.91 -4.09
N LEU A 444 19.50 4.58 -4.21
CA LEU A 444 18.61 3.97 -5.20
C LEU A 444 17.16 4.42 -5.02
N ALA A 445 16.63 4.40 -3.78
CA ALA A 445 15.26 4.81 -3.49
C ALA A 445 14.99 6.28 -3.84
N LEU A 446 15.92 7.18 -3.50
CA LEU A 446 15.81 8.59 -3.84
C LEU A 446 15.89 8.81 -5.36
N ALA A 447 16.83 8.17 -6.05
CA ALA A 447 16.94 8.28 -7.51
C ALA A 447 15.72 7.70 -8.23
N GLN A 448 15.22 6.55 -7.77
CA GLN A 448 13.98 5.96 -8.26
C GLN A 448 12.81 6.93 -8.11
N SER A 449 12.67 7.59 -6.95
CA SER A 449 11.62 8.59 -6.72
C SER A 449 11.71 9.76 -7.70
N GLU A 450 12.91 10.28 -7.97
CA GLU A 450 13.10 11.42 -8.88
C GLU A 450 12.87 11.03 -10.35
N VAL A 451 13.32 9.84 -10.76
CA VAL A 451 13.10 9.31 -12.11
C VAL A 451 11.61 9.09 -12.35
N ILE A 452 10.91 8.44 -11.41
CA ILE A 452 9.46 8.22 -11.52
C ILE A 452 8.72 9.56 -11.56
N TRP A 453 9.07 10.50 -10.67
CA TRP A 453 8.45 11.83 -10.64
C TRP A 453 8.58 12.54 -11.98
N TYR A 454 9.76 12.50 -12.62
CA TYR A 454 9.99 13.11 -13.92
C TYR A 454 9.04 12.55 -14.98
N PHE A 455 9.02 11.22 -15.17
CA PHE A 455 8.17 10.59 -16.19
C PHE A 455 6.67 10.76 -15.91
N GLN A 456 6.30 10.93 -14.64
CA GLN A 456 4.92 11.21 -14.23
C GLN A 456 4.46 12.63 -14.53
N HIS A 457 5.38 13.60 -14.51
CA HIS A 457 5.03 15.02 -14.63
C HIS A 457 5.31 15.61 -16.01
N VAL A 458 6.16 14.98 -16.82
CA VAL A 458 6.38 15.40 -18.21
C VAL A 458 5.06 15.36 -18.99
N GLY A 459 4.66 16.50 -19.55
CA GLY A 459 3.43 16.62 -20.33
C GLY A 459 2.15 16.76 -19.49
N ILE A 460 2.24 16.79 -18.15
CA ILE A 460 1.09 17.10 -17.30
C ILE A 460 0.72 18.57 -17.44
N ALA A 461 -0.56 18.82 -17.69
CA ALA A 461 -1.17 20.14 -17.62
C ALA A 461 -2.22 20.16 -16.51
N SER A 462 -2.20 21.21 -15.69
CA SER A 462 -3.21 21.41 -14.64
C SER A 462 -3.99 22.69 -14.88
N SER A 463 -5.28 22.67 -14.57
CA SER A 463 -6.19 23.79 -14.82
C SER A 463 -6.26 24.71 -13.60
N LYS A 464 -6.13 26.03 -13.82
CA LYS A 464 -6.49 27.01 -12.77
C LYS A 464 -8.01 27.02 -12.67
N SER A 465 -8.57 26.77 -11.48
CA SER A 465 -10.02 26.66 -11.22
C SER A 465 -10.89 27.92 -11.50
N LYS A 466 -10.39 28.90 -12.25
CA LYS A 466 -11.18 30.04 -12.79
C LYS A 466 -10.78 30.49 -14.21
N ALA A 467 -9.79 29.89 -14.84
CA ALA A 467 -9.38 30.23 -16.20
C ALA A 467 -9.34 28.94 -17.03
N SER A 468 -10.10 28.87 -18.13
CA SER A 468 -10.25 27.69 -18.97
C SER A 468 -8.99 27.27 -19.73
N ARG A 469 -7.79 27.71 -19.30
CA ARG A 469 -6.52 27.42 -19.95
C ARG A 469 -5.66 26.59 -18.99
N ALA A 470 -5.48 25.32 -19.34
CA ALA A 470 -4.53 24.45 -18.66
C ALA A 470 -3.12 25.05 -18.79
N VAL A 471 -2.40 25.15 -17.68
CA VAL A 471 -1.01 25.59 -17.65
C VAL A 471 -0.14 24.34 -17.57
N PRO A 472 0.68 24.05 -18.59
CA PRO A 472 1.63 22.95 -18.52
C PRO A 472 2.73 23.29 -17.52
N VAL A 473 3.26 22.27 -16.87
CA VAL A 473 4.49 22.41 -16.06
C VAL A 473 5.66 22.57 -17.04
N ASP A 474 6.51 23.56 -16.80
CA ASP A 474 7.72 23.79 -17.60
C ASP A 474 8.82 22.81 -17.18
N ILE A 475 8.69 21.55 -17.61
CA ILE A 475 9.70 20.52 -17.40
C ILE A 475 10.49 20.38 -18.69
N ASP A 476 11.82 20.49 -18.59
CA ASP A 476 12.72 20.24 -19.70
C ASP A 476 12.64 18.76 -20.12
N PRO A 477 12.06 18.42 -21.29
CA PRO A 477 11.93 17.04 -21.74
C PRO A 477 13.29 16.41 -22.09
N ASN A 478 14.36 17.21 -22.15
CA ASN A 478 15.72 16.81 -22.49
C ASN A 478 16.67 16.87 -21.29
N ASP A 479 16.17 16.82 -20.05
CA ASP A 479 17.02 16.87 -18.86
C ASP A 479 18.09 15.75 -18.89
N PRO A 480 19.38 16.09 -19.10
CA PRO A 480 20.41 15.08 -19.28
C PRO A 480 20.67 14.29 -17.99
N THR A 481 20.27 14.82 -16.82
CA THR A 481 20.47 14.13 -15.55
C THR A 481 19.70 12.81 -15.48
N ILE A 482 18.58 12.68 -16.20
CA ILE A 482 17.80 11.45 -16.24
C ILE A 482 18.63 10.30 -16.80
N GLY A 483 19.30 10.49 -17.94
CA GLY A 483 20.16 9.45 -18.53
C GLY A 483 21.27 8.99 -17.57
N PHE A 484 21.95 9.93 -16.91
CA PHE A 484 22.98 9.60 -15.91
C PHE A 484 22.42 8.86 -14.69
N LEU A 485 21.22 9.20 -14.25
CA LEU A 485 20.57 8.51 -13.13
C LEU A 485 20.20 7.08 -13.52
N LEU A 486 19.61 6.87 -14.70
CA LEU A 486 19.28 5.53 -15.20
C LEU A 486 20.53 4.64 -15.28
N ASP A 487 21.59 5.16 -15.90
CA ASP A 487 22.88 4.47 -16.04
C ASP A 487 23.53 4.17 -14.68
N GLY A 488 23.61 5.16 -13.80
CA GLY A 488 24.21 4.99 -12.48
C GLY A 488 23.42 4.04 -11.57
N MET A 489 22.09 4.07 -11.63
CA MET A 489 21.22 3.13 -10.91
C MET A 489 21.44 1.69 -11.39
N ASP A 490 21.53 1.47 -12.70
CA ASP A 490 21.77 0.14 -13.25
C ASP A 490 23.15 -0.40 -12.84
N HIS A 491 24.20 0.41 -12.94
CA HIS A 491 25.54 0.05 -12.50
C HIS A 491 25.60 -0.31 -11.00
N LEU A 492 24.96 0.48 -10.13
CA LEU A 492 24.86 0.15 -8.70
C LEU A 492 24.11 -1.17 -8.47
N CYS A 493 23.01 -1.40 -9.18
CA CYS A 493 22.27 -2.66 -9.08
C CYS A 493 23.12 -3.85 -9.55
N CYS A 494 23.88 -3.68 -10.64
CA CYS A 494 24.82 -4.68 -11.14
C CYS A 494 25.94 -4.98 -10.13
N LEU A 495 26.50 -3.96 -9.47
CA LEU A 495 27.49 -4.14 -8.40
C LEU A 495 26.92 -4.93 -7.23
N VAL A 496 25.71 -4.59 -6.75
CA VAL A 496 25.03 -5.33 -5.67
C VAL A 496 24.83 -6.79 -6.05
N ARG A 497 24.36 -7.08 -7.27
CA ARG A 497 24.20 -8.47 -7.76
C ARG A 497 25.52 -9.20 -7.87
N LYS A 498 26.57 -8.54 -8.39
CA LYS A 498 27.92 -9.09 -8.53
C LYS A 498 28.52 -9.50 -7.18
N TYR A 499 28.28 -8.73 -6.13
CA TYR A 499 28.84 -8.96 -4.79
C TYR A 499 27.82 -9.50 -3.78
N ILE A 500 26.73 -10.14 -4.25
CA ILE A 500 25.67 -10.69 -3.39
C ILE A 500 26.20 -11.62 -2.29
N ALA A 501 27.19 -12.46 -2.61
CA ALA A 501 27.78 -13.38 -1.64
C ALA A 501 28.52 -12.63 -0.51
N ALA A 502 29.22 -11.54 -0.83
CA ALA A 502 29.92 -10.73 0.17
C ALA A 502 28.93 -9.99 1.08
N ILE A 503 27.86 -9.44 0.52
CA ILE A 503 26.78 -8.77 1.28
C ILE A 503 26.10 -9.76 2.23
N ARG A 504 25.75 -10.95 1.73
CA ARG A 504 25.18 -12.04 2.54
C ARG A 504 26.12 -12.47 3.67
N GLY A 505 27.40 -12.66 3.36
CA GLY A 505 28.41 -13.04 4.36
C GLY A 505 28.53 -12.00 5.47
N TYR A 506 28.55 -10.71 5.11
CA TYR A 506 28.55 -9.61 6.08
C TYR A 506 27.28 -9.61 6.95
N ALA A 507 26.10 -9.77 6.33
CA ALA A 507 24.83 -9.84 7.05
C ALA A 507 24.77 -11.01 8.05
N LEU A 508 25.21 -12.21 7.63
CA LEU A 508 25.29 -13.38 8.51
C LEU A 508 26.25 -13.16 9.69
N SER A 509 27.41 -12.53 9.44
CA SER A 509 28.34 -12.15 10.50
C SER A 509 27.72 -11.17 11.50
N TYR A 510 26.96 -10.18 11.00
CA TYR A 510 26.25 -9.24 11.84
C TYR A 510 25.22 -9.94 12.73
N LEU A 511 24.37 -10.80 12.14
CA LEU A 511 23.31 -11.52 12.85
C LEU A 511 23.86 -12.48 13.91
N SER A 512 24.95 -13.19 13.59
CA SER A 512 25.63 -14.07 14.54
C SER A 512 26.15 -13.31 15.76
N SER A 513 26.71 -12.12 15.55
CA SER A 513 27.11 -11.22 16.66
C SER A 513 25.91 -10.67 17.43
N CYS A 514 24.82 -10.34 16.72
CA CYS A 514 23.59 -9.81 17.29
C CYS A 514 22.92 -10.78 18.27
N ALA A 515 23.00 -12.10 18.02
CA ALA A 515 22.48 -13.14 18.92
C ALA A 515 23.01 -12.97 20.37
N GLY A 516 24.32 -12.72 20.51
CA GLY A 516 24.94 -12.50 21.82
C GLY A 516 24.50 -11.19 22.47
N ARG A 517 24.33 -10.12 21.67
CA ARG A 517 23.88 -8.81 22.18
C ARG A 517 22.43 -8.87 22.66
N ILE A 518 21.53 -9.49 21.90
CA ILE A 518 20.12 -9.69 22.30
C ILE A 518 20.05 -10.54 23.57
N ARG A 519 20.81 -11.64 23.68
CA ARG A 519 20.85 -12.46 24.90
C ARG A 519 21.30 -11.66 26.12
N PHE A 520 22.34 -10.84 25.96
CA PHE A 520 22.80 -9.94 27.02
C PHE A 520 21.72 -8.94 27.43
N LEU A 521 21.06 -8.30 26.47
CA LEU A 521 20.00 -7.31 26.74
C LEU A 521 18.79 -7.93 27.45
N LEU A 522 18.38 -9.14 27.08
CA LEU A 522 17.32 -9.88 27.77
C LEU A 522 17.70 -10.30 29.20
N GLY A 523 18.99 -10.44 29.48
CA GLY A 523 19.53 -10.80 30.79
C GLY A 523 19.82 -9.61 31.72
N THR A 524 19.56 -8.36 31.30
CA THR A 524 19.82 -7.21 32.16
C THR A 524 18.87 -7.21 33.37
N PRO A 525 19.31 -6.68 34.54
CA PRO A 525 18.44 -6.61 35.72
C PRO A 525 17.12 -5.88 35.44
N GLY A 526 17.16 -4.84 34.59
CA GLY A 526 15.97 -4.11 34.16
C GLY A 526 14.99 -4.98 33.39
N MET A 527 15.47 -5.80 32.45
CA MET A 527 14.61 -6.71 31.67
C MET A 527 14.08 -7.88 32.50
N VAL A 528 14.91 -8.46 33.37
CA VAL A 528 14.50 -9.57 34.25
C VAL A 528 13.47 -9.12 35.28
N ALA A 529 13.51 -7.85 35.69
CA ALA A 529 12.52 -7.26 36.60
C ALA A 529 11.17 -6.94 35.92
N LEU A 530 11.09 -6.97 34.58
CA LEU A 530 9.80 -6.79 33.89
C LEU A 530 8.96 -8.06 34.01
N ASP A 531 7.70 -7.88 34.40
CA ASP A 531 6.70 -8.95 34.40
C ASP A 531 6.19 -9.19 32.97
N LEU A 532 7.00 -9.88 32.17
CA LEU A 532 6.66 -10.27 30.82
C LEU A 532 5.66 -11.44 30.85
N ASP A 533 4.59 -11.33 30.06
CA ASP A 533 3.67 -12.44 29.87
C ASP A 533 4.35 -13.63 29.17
N ALA A 534 3.78 -14.82 29.35
CA ALA A 534 4.36 -16.06 28.81
C ALA A 534 4.51 -16.06 27.28
N SER A 535 3.63 -15.35 26.55
CA SER A 535 3.68 -15.27 25.10
C SER A 535 4.88 -14.43 24.65
N LEU A 536 4.99 -13.20 25.17
CA LEU A 536 6.11 -12.30 24.84
C LEU A 536 7.46 -12.90 25.25
N LYS A 537 7.53 -13.55 26.42
CA LYS A 537 8.73 -14.28 26.85
C LYS A 537 9.09 -15.43 25.91
N GLY A 538 8.10 -16.20 25.46
CA GLY A 538 8.28 -17.27 24.48
C GLY A 538 8.81 -16.76 23.14
N LEU A 539 8.27 -15.64 22.64
CA LEU A 539 8.74 -15.01 21.40
C LEU A 539 10.20 -14.53 21.51
N PHE A 540 10.60 -13.90 22.62
CA PHE A 540 12.00 -13.51 22.81
C PHE A 540 12.96 -14.72 22.82
N GLN A 541 12.54 -15.83 23.41
CA GLN A 541 13.33 -17.08 23.39
C GLN A 541 13.43 -17.65 21.97
N GLN A 542 12.36 -17.60 21.18
CA GLN A 542 12.36 -18.00 19.77
C GLN A 542 13.30 -17.13 18.94
N ILE A 543 13.28 -15.81 19.12
CA ILE A 543 14.20 -14.88 18.45
C ILE A 543 15.66 -15.24 18.72
N VAL A 544 16.03 -15.47 19.98
CA VAL A 544 17.39 -15.88 20.33
C VAL A 544 17.74 -17.22 19.67
N LYS A 545 16.84 -18.21 19.72
CA LYS A 545 17.03 -19.52 19.10
C LYS A 545 17.24 -19.43 17.59
N HIS A 546 16.45 -18.60 16.90
CA HIS A 546 16.60 -18.38 15.45
C HIS A 546 17.99 -17.84 15.13
N LEU A 547 18.45 -16.82 15.87
CA LEU A 547 19.76 -16.20 15.65
C LEU A 547 20.93 -17.11 16.01
N GLU A 548 20.81 -17.96 17.04
CA GLU A 548 21.83 -18.94 17.42
C GLU A 548 22.01 -20.08 16.41
N ASN A 549 20.93 -20.44 15.72
CA ASN A 549 20.92 -21.51 14.71
C ASN A 549 21.38 -21.03 13.33
N ILE A 550 21.73 -19.75 13.18
CA ILE A 550 22.27 -19.23 11.91
C ILE A 550 23.55 -19.98 11.55
N PRO A 551 23.69 -20.47 10.30
CA PRO A 551 24.89 -21.16 9.85
C PRO A 551 26.15 -20.34 10.12
N LYS A 552 27.07 -20.91 10.89
CA LYS A 552 28.37 -20.29 11.15
C LYS A 552 29.20 -20.34 9.86
N LEU A 553 29.84 -19.22 9.52
CA LEU A 553 30.74 -19.11 8.38
C LEU A 553 32.01 -19.97 8.65
N GLN A 554 31.97 -21.25 8.29
CA GLN A 554 33.14 -22.13 8.29
C GLN A 554 33.45 -22.56 6.85
N GLY A 555 34.47 -21.94 6.25
CA GLY A 555 35.04 -22.33 4.95
C GLY A 555 34.24 -21.88 3.72
N GLU A 556 34.99 -21.36 2.73
CA GLU A 556 34.75 -20.85 1.35
C GLU A 556 33.40 -20.93 0.61
N ASN A 557 32.33 -21.57 1.09
CA ASN A 557 31.06 -21.71 0.36
C ASN A 557 29.92 -20.79 0.87
N ILE A 558 30.19 -19.48 0.97
CA ILE A 558 29.18 -18.46 1.35
C ILE A 558 28.04 -18.38 0.30
N SER A 559 28.36 -18.65 -0.97
CA SER A 559 27.41 -18.63 -2.08
C SER A 559 26.34 -19.73 -2.02
N ALA A 560 26.58 -20.82 -1.28
CA ALA A 560 25.69 -21.98 -1.19
C ALA A 560 24.79 -21.99 0.06
N ILE A 561 24.94 -21.03 0.97
CA ILE A 561 24.14 -20.97 2.20
C ILE A 561 22.76 -20.41 1.86
N THR A 562 21.80 -21.31 1.61
CA THR A 562 20.37 -20.98 1.60
C THR A 562 19.88 -20.98 3.05
N CYS A 563 19.66 -19.80 3.62
CA CYS A 563 19.14 -19.63 4.98
C CYS A 563 17.86 -18.80 4.87
N ASP A 564 16.71 -19.42 5.13
CA ASP A 564 15.41 -18.74 5.21
C ASP A 564 15.24 -18.16 6.62
N LEU A 565 15.05 -16.84 6.71
CA LEU A 565 14.87 -16.09 7.96
C LEU A 565 13.46 -15.49 8.07
N SER A 566 12.51 -15.96 7.26
CA SER A 566 11.13 -15.48 7.25
C SER A 566 10.42 -15.67 8.60
N GLU A 567 10.59 -16.80 9.27
CA GLU A 567 10.01 -17.06 10.60
C GLU A 567 10.58 -16.12 11.68
N PHE A 568 11.90 -15.85 11.65
CA PHE A 568 12.51 -14.84 12.52
C PHE A 568 11.87 -13.46 12.32
N ARG A 569 11.67 -13.05 11.05
CA ARG A 569 11.02 -11.77 10.73
C ARG A 569 9.57 -11.73 11.22
N LYS A 570 8.80 -12.82 11.08
CA LYS A 570 7.42 -12.93 11.58
C LYS A 570 7.34 -12.85 13.10
N ASP A 571 8.22 -13.55 13.80
CA ASP A 571 8.27 -13.52 15.27
C ASP A 571 8.66 -12.13 15.78
N TRP A 572 9.62 -11.47 15.12
CA TRP A 572 10.03 -10.12 15.48
C TRP A 572 8.89 -9.10 15.28
N LEU A 573 8.20 -9.19 14.15
CA LEU A 573 7.03 -8.36 13.90
C LEU A 573 5.89 -8.62 14.89
N SER A 574 5.71 -9.87 15.33
CA SER A 574 4.73 -10.22 16.38
C SER A 574 5.10 -9.59 17.73
N ILE A 575 6.37 -9.61 18.11
CA ILE A 575 6.88 -8.87 19.28
C ILE A 575 6.56 -7.39 19.15
N LEU A 576 6.93 -6.77 18.01
CA LEU A 576 6.67 -5.35 17.76
C LEU A 576 5.19 -5.00 17.87
N MET A 577 4.29 -5.83 17.34
CA MET A 577 2.85 -5.64 17.46
C MET A 577 2.36 -5.68 18.91
N ILE A 578 2.86 -6.62 19.73
CA ILE A 578 2.51 -6.71 21.15
C ILE A 578 2.98 -5.44 21.88
N VAL A 579 4.24 -5.05 21.69
CA VAL A 579 4.84 -3.94 22.46
C VAL A 579 4.41 -2.57 21.96
N THR A 580 3.89 -2.49 20.73
CA THR A 580 3.27 -1.29 20.15
C THR A 580 1.79 -1.18 20.52
N SER A 581 1.19 -2.22 21.10
CA SER A 581 -0.20 -2.18 21.55
C SER A 581 -0.36 -1.36 22.83
N ALA A 582 -1.26 -0.38 22.82
CA ALA A 582 -1.70 0.36 24.00
C ALA A 582 -2.42 -0.53 25.02
N ARG A 583 -2.87 -1.72 24.62
CA ARG A 583 -3.50 -2.73 25.49
C ARG A 583 -2.49 -3.65 26.17
N SER A 584 -1.21 -3.58 25.81
CA SER A 584 -0.16 -4.40 26.42
C SER A 584 0.25 -3.86 27.78
N SER A 585 0.47 -4.76 28.75
CA SER A 585 1.07 -4.41 30.04
C SER A 585 2.49 -3.87 29.87
N ILE A 586 3.23 -4.42 28.89
CA ILE A 586 4.61 -4.04 28.56
C ILE A 586 4.64 -3.47 27.15
N ASN A 587 4.94 -2.18 27.04
CA ASN A 587 5.04 -1.47 25.77
C ASN A 587 6.50 -1.14 25.42
N ILE A 588 6.71 -0.57 24.24
CA ILE A 588 8.02 -0.13 23.72
C ILE A 588 8.84 0.66 24.74
N ARG A 589 8.21 1.62 25.44
CA ARG A 589 8.92 2.50 26.39
C ARG A 589 9.44 1.72 27.60
N HIS A 590 8.68 0.72 28.06
CA HIS A 590 9.13 -0.17 29.15
C HIS A 590 10.36 -0.97 28.74
N LEU A 591 10.37 -1.52 27.51
CA LEU A 591 11.51 -2.28 26.99
C LEU A 591 12.75 -1.41 26.76
N GLU A 592 12.59 -0.21 26.19
CA GLU A 592 13.69 0.74 26.01
C GLU A 592 14.27 1.12 27.38
N LYS A 593 13.44 1.54 28.34
CA LYS A 593 13.93 1.93 29.67
C LYS A 593 14.67 0.79 30.39
N ALA A 594 14.21 -0.45 30.22
CA ALA A 594 14.84 -1.62 30.82
C ALA A 594 16.20 -1.99 30.18
N THR A 595 16.48 -1.52 28.96
CA THR A 595 17.66 -1.90 28.17
C THR A 595 18.66 -0.77 27.94
N VAL A 596 18.21 0.49 27.98
CA VAL A 596 19.01 1.71 27.76
C VAL A 596 20.02 1.98 28.89
N SER A 597 19.82 1.44 30.09
CA SER A 597 20.75 1.58 31.23
C SER A 597 22.14 0.98 31.00
N THR A 598 22.37 0.32 29.86
CA THR A 598 23.63 -0.33 29.48
C THR A 598 24.62 0.56 28.72
N GLY A 599 24.22 1.77 28.32
CA GLY A 599 25.06 2.67 27.51
C GLY A 599 25.28 2.24 26.07
N LYS A 600 24.58 1.19 25.61
CA LYS A 600 24.57 0.67 24.23
C LYS A 600 23.16 0.79 23.62
N GLU A 601 23.02 0.43 22.34
CA GLU A 601 21.73 0.32 21.67
C GLU A 601 20.79 -0.65 22.42
N GLY A 602 19.53 -0.22 22.59
CA GLY A 602 18.50 -1.00 23.29
C GLY A 602 17.98 -2.17 22.46
N LEU A 603 17.19 -3.04 23.09
CA LEU A 603 16.69 -4.29 22.47
C LEU A 603 15.90 -4.06 21.17
N LEU A 604 15.12 -2.99 21.10
CA LEU A 604 14.35 -2.66 19.90
C LEU A 604 15.24 -2.19 18.74
N SER A 605 16.26 -1.38 19.02
CA SER A 605 17.23 -0.95 18.00
C SER A 605 17.96 -2.15 17.42
N GLU A 606 18.50 -3.01 18.29
CA GLU A 606 19.21 -4.23 17.88
C GLU A 606 18.30 -5.21 17.12
N GLY A 607 17.08 -5.43 17.59
CA GLY A 607 16.12 -6.31 16.91
C GLY A 607 15.66 -5.75 15.56
N ASN A 608 15.43 -4.44 15.45
CA ASN A 608 15.13 -3.79 14.17
C ASN A 608 16.32 -3.87 13.22
N ALA A 609 17.55 -3.66 13.70
CA ALA A 609 18.75 -3.82 12.89
C ALA A 609 18.90 -5.28 12.41
N ALA A 610 18.67 -6.26 13.29
CA ALA A 610 18.67 -7.69 12.94
C ALA A 610 17.59 -8.02 11.90
N TYR A 611 16.39 -7.45 12.04
CA TYR A 611 15.34 -7.58 11.02
C TYR A 611 15.83 -7.11 9.66
N ASN A 612 16.42 -5.92 9.57
CA ASN A 612 16.89 -5.36 8.29
C ASN A 612 18.07 -6.14 7.69
N TRP A 613 19.02 -6.57 8.53
CA TRP A 613 20.14 -7.42 8.08
C TRP A 613 19.68 -8.81 7.66
N SER A 614 18.64 -9.37 8.28
CA SER A 614 18.06 -10.66 7.84
C SER A 614 17.60 -10.59 6.39
N ARG A 615 17.01 -9.46 5.97
CA ARG A 615 16.56 -9.26 4.57
C ARG A 615 17.71 -9.21 3.57
N CYS A 616 18.92 -8.87 4.00
CA CYS A 616 20.11 -8.91 3.15
C CYS A 616 20.64 -10.34 2.93
N VAL A 617 20.12 -11.33 3.68
CA VAL A 617 20.49 -12.74 3.54
C VAL A 617 19.62 -13.42 2.46
N ASP A 618 18.30 -13.44 2.66
CA ASP A 618 17.34 -14.19 1.84
C ASP A 618 16.46 -13.31 0.93
N GLU A 619 16.32 -12.01 1.22
CA GLU A 619 15.48 -11.08 0.46
C GLU A 619 16.26 -10.02 -0.33
N LEU A 620 17.58 -10.19 -0.55
CA LEU A 620 18.41 -9.11 -1.13
C LEU A 620 17.91 -8.67 -2.52
N GLU A 621 17.49 -9.59 -3.38
CA GLU A 621 16.94 -9.26 -4.70
C GLU A 621 15.57 -8.55 -4.57
N SER A 622 14.77 -8.90 -3.57
CA SER A 622 13.52 -8.19 -3.26
C SER A 622 13.79 -6.76 -2.76
N GLN A 623 14.81 -6.56 -1.92
CA GLN A 623 15.28 -5.23 -1.52
C GLN A 623 15.78 -4.41 -2.71
N LEU A 624 16.57 -5.03 -3.58
CA LEU A 624 17.05 -4.37 -4.79
C LEU A 624 15.90 -4.03 -5.74
N SER A 625 14.92 -4.91 -5.89
CA SER A 625 13.71 -4.63 -6.67
C SER A 625 12.85 -3.54 -6.02
N LYS A 626 12.77 -3.47 -4.69
CA LYS A 626 12.02 -2.41 -4.00
C LYS A 626 12.61 -1.02 -4.30
N HIS A 627 13.93 -0.87 -4.18
CA HIS A 627 14.58 0.43 -4.24
C HIS A 627 15.15 0.80 -5.62
N GLY A 628 15.55 -0.17 -6.44
CA GLY A 628 16.22 0.04 -7.73
C GLY A 628 15.37 -0.29 -8.96
N SER A 629 14.19 -0.91 -8.81
CA SER A 629 13.36 -1.29 -9.97
C SER A 629 12.70 -0.09 -10.62
N LEU A 630 12.84 0.01 -11.95
CA LEU A 630 12.15 1.00 -12.78
C LEU A 630 11.02 0.40 -13.61
N LYS A 631 10.48 -0.77 -13.22
CA LYS A 631 9.36 -1.44 -13.92
C LYS A 631 8.14 -0.52 -14.11
N LYS A 632 7.91 0.43 -13.19
CA LYS A 632 6.83 1.43 -13.30
C LYS A 632 6.94 2.28 -14.57
N LEU A 633 8.13 2.47 -15.13
CA LEU A 633 8.32 3.25 -16.36
C LEU A 633 7.75 2.56 -17.60
N TYR A 634 7.43 1.27 -17.55
CA TYR A 634 6.72 0.57 -18.63
C TYR A 634 5.42 1.30 -19.05
N PHE A 635 4.70 1.85 -18.08
CA PHE A 635 3.46 2.59 -18.33
C PHE A 635 3.69 3.99 -18.93
N TYR A 636 4.95 4.45 -18.98
CA TYR A 636 5.38 5.73 -19.54
C TYR A 636 6.31 5.54 -20.75
N HIS A 637 6.20 4.40 -21.44
CA HIS A 637 7.09 4.00 -22.55
C HIS A 637 7.14 5.01 -23.72
N GLN A 638 6.06 5.76 -23.95
CA GLN A 638 6.03 6.81 -24.96
C GLN A 638 7.04 7.92 -24.64
N HIS A 639 7.09 8.37 -23.39
CA HIS A 639 8.07 9.36 -22.91
C HIS A 639 9.50 8.80 -22.89
N LEU A 640 9.67 7.53 -22.51
CA LEU A 640 10.98 6.86 -22.55
C LEU A 640 11.59 6.83 -23.96
N THR A 641 10.76 6.59 -24.98
CA THR A 641 11.24 6.53 -26.38
C THR A 641 11.78 7.89 -26.83
N ILE A 642 11.12 8.97 -26.42
CA ILE A 642 11.57 10.34 -26.67
C ILE A 642 12.94 10.57 -26.01
N VAL A 643 13.09 10.28 -24.72
CA VAL A 643 14.36 10.46 -24.01
C VAL A 643 15.49 9.60 -24.61
N SER A 644 15.20 8.36 -25.02
CA SER A 644 16.17 7.46 -25.63
C SER A 644 16.72 7.96 -26.97
N SER A 645 15.88 8.62 -27.78
CA SER A 645 16.29 9.19 -29.07
C SER A 645 17.32 10.32 -28.97
N TYR A 646 17.49 10.90 -27.78
CA TYR A 646 18.49 11.94 -27.50
C TYR A 646 19.76 11.42 -26.81
N LEU A 647 19.76 10.17 -26.34
CA LEU A 647 20.91 9.51 -25.70
C LEU A 647 21.74 8.68 -26.68
N SER A 648 21.17 8.33 -27.84
CA SER A 648 21.88 7.81 -29.02
C SER A 648 22.46 8.93 -29.85
#